data_AF-A0A5S9IJ20-F1
#
_entry.id   AF-A0A5S9IJ20-F1
#
_cell.length_a   1.000
_cell.length_b   1.000
_cell.length_c   1.000
_cell.angle_alpha   90.00
_cell.angle_beta   90.00
_cell.angle_gamma   90.00
#
_symmetry.space_group_name_H-M   'P 1'
#
loop_
_entity.id
_entity.type
_entity.pdbx_description
1 polymer ?
#
loop_
_entity_poly.entity_id
_entity_poly.type
_entity_poly.pdbx_seq_one_letter_code
_entity_poly.pdbx_strand_id
1 'polypeptide(L)'
;MDIFKQKKAVLFCGAGISLEPPAGLPDWHMLRDYTLSSIANTDSFLQNYTHDLTQIDMIGENDKKGLTPEYVASIILKYCEGYFESFQALEQGEPNINHLYLAKLAEKGYLKYIVTTNFDVFIETALQKSSIPHKVYSSDEHFANFDSKDTTNVHLLKLHGCIRTPQTITATVEQESQGLSSVKKRVLQQLLREYYFAFWGYSGADLKINLDYLAMESSVKDAQGFVWNFLQKDDHKETINPHVQKLVKLYDKKGQITHGKFPQVFTEILGEQLPHHTYSEEQQHRLIEHKNEQLHVALDQWAQKHVDIPSAFSIIGRLLRHSGQIEKAFACYLKMTEIIDEKDNYAFVANAYNEMGYLQKVRSYYDEALDFFCKAQQIAAKNKDLRLEAEYLNSIGGIYRVRRNYTQALGYYQKAVDIAQSISDQKGLAFYLNKLGGLYKSMGRRSQALDYLKQAKELCVTIGDEQGLAINLDNIGKIYRDEKDYDTALEYFLEAERITRLLGDKQGIAVRLSSLGGIYKRNSQTRHKALDCYLQAMEIAQDLGDRRGSLLHSQNAASVYLRLKQYNKAVEHYKLAVEIAEDLKDTKNTAQLNRALGNIFHFDLQRNSAARDCYTKSLESYQTLGWQREINEIRRFLRKLT
;
A
#
# COMPACT_ATOMS: atom_id res chain seq x y z
N MET A 1 -31.91 12.25 6.79
CA MET A 1 -33.01 12.98 6.10
C MET A 1 -32.69 14.46 5.95
N ASP A 2 -32.42 15.19 7.05
CA ASP A 2 -32.26 16.65 7.03
C ASP A 2 -31.16 17.17 6.10
N ILE A 3 -30.00 16.52 6.06
CA ILE A 3 -28.88 16.93 5.17
C ILE A 3 -29.27 16.96 3.69
N PHE A 4 -30.17 16.08 3.26
CA PHE A 4 -30.66 16.03 1.88
C PHE A 4 -31.76 17.07 1.64
N LYS A 5 -32.70 17.24 2.59
CA LYS A 5 -33.74 18.29 2.51
C LYS A 5 -33.15 19.69 2.49
N GLN A 6 -32.06 19.91 3.23
CA GLN A 6 -31.30 21.16 3.25
C GLN A 6 -30.34 21.34 2.07
N LYS A 7 -30.26 20.34 1.16
CA LYS A 7 -29.35 20.36 -0.01
C LYS A 7 -27.87 20.52 0.39
N LYS A 8 -27.50 19.96 1.54
CA LYS A 8 -26.16 20.02 2.14
C LYS A 8 -25.44 18.68 2.12
N ALA A 9 -25.80 17.77 1.21
CA ALA A 9 -25.17 16.45 1.10
C ALA A 9 -24.31 16.33 -0.16
N VAL A 10 -23.13 15.73 0.01
CA VAL A 10 -22.34 15.10 -1.07
C VAL A 10 -22.49 13.60 -0.90
N LEU A 11 -23.01 12.91 -1.92
CA LEU A 11 -23.28 11.49 -1.84
C LEU A 11 -22.15 10.68 -2.47
N PHE A 12 -21.45 9.92 -1.65
CA PHE A 12 -20.44 8.95 -2.05
C PHE A 12 -21.09 7.61 -2.33
N CYS A 13 -20.89 7.11 -3.54
CA CYS A 13 -21.41 5.84 -4.03
C CYS A 13 -20.25 4.85 -4.21
N GLY A 14 -20.33 3.70 -3.55
CA GLY A 14 -19.39 2.59 -3.77
C GLY A 14 -19.99 1.46 -4.60
N ALA A 15 -19.23 0.39 -4.84
CA ALA A 15 -19.66 -0.78 -5.62
C ALA A 15 -20.99 -1.39 -5.15
N GLY A 16 -21.31 -1.27 -3.87
CA GLY A 16 -22.52 -1.81 -3.27
C GLY A 16 -23.82 -1.33 -3.90
N ILE A 17 -23.87 -0.13 -4.49
CA ILE A 17 -25.11 0.36 -5.11
C ILE A 17 -25.39 -0.30 -6.47
N SER A 18 -24.38 -0.95 -7.06
CA SER A 18 -24.39 -1.45 -8.43
C SER A 18 -24.28 -2.98 -8.53
N LEU A 19 -24.51 -3.70 -7.42
CA LEU A 19 -24.50 -5.17 -7.36
C LEU A 19 -25.83 -5.80 -7.78
N GLU A 20 -26.96 -5.11 -7.56
CA GLU A 20 -28.28 -5.68 -7.79
C GLU A 20 -28.82 -5.44 -9.21
N PRO A 21 -29.35 -6.47 -9.88
CA PRO A 21 -29.91 -6.35 -11.23
C PRO A 21 -30.99 -5.25 -11.37
N PRO A 22 -31.08 -4.60 -12.55
CA PRO A 22 -30.29 -4.84 -13.75
C PRO A 22 -28.81 -4.44 -13.70
N ALA A 23 -28.36 -3.67 -12.71
CA ALA A 23 -26.93 -3.37 -12.54
C ALA A 23 -26.27 -4.46 -11.68
N GLY A 24 -25.68 -5.47 -12.32
CA GLY A 24 -24.87 -6.51 -11.68
C GLY A 24 -23.40 -6.34 -12.00
N LEU A 25 -22.79 -5.21 -11.59
CA LEU A 25 -21.34 -5.03 -11.76
C LEU A 25 -20.59 -6.06 -10.89
N PRO A 26 -19.52 -6.68 -11.41
CA PRO A 26 -18.73 -7.64 -10.65
C PRO A 26 -18.06 -6.94 -9.47
N ASP A 27 -17.90 -7.68 -8.38
CA ASP A 27 -17.02 -7.23 -7.31
C ASP A 27 -15.54 -7.32 -7.73
N TRP A 28 -14.68 -6.74 -6.90
CA TRP A 28 -13.26 -6.68 -7.17
C TRP A 28 -12.55 -8.04 -7.11
N HIS A 29 -13.05 -9.00 -6.32
CA HIS A 29 -12.44 -10.33 -6.28
C HIS A 29 -12.63 -11.01 -7.62
N MET A 30 -13.84 -10.94 -8.16
CA MET A 30 -14.17 -11.55 -9.44
C MET A 30 -13.38 -10.91 -10.58
N LEU A 31 -13.31 -9.57 -10.62
CA LEU A 31 -12.54 -8.85 -11.63
C LEU A 31 -11.05 -9.20 -11.58
N ARG A 32 -10.47 -9.28 -10.38
CA ARG A 32 -9.10 -9.74 -10.17
C ARG A 32 -8.92 -11.20 -10.61
N ASP A 33 -9.81 -12.09 -10.19
CA ASP A 33 -9.69 -13.52 -10.42
C ASP A 33 -9.81 -13.86 -11.91
N TYR A 34 -10.72 -13.20 -12.63
CA TYR A 34 -10.81 -13.31 -14.09
C TYR A 34 -9.57 -12.75 -14.77
N THR A 35 -9.07 -11.58 -14.34
CA THR A 35 -7.83 -11.01 -14.88
C THR A 35 -6.66 -11.98 -14.72
N LEU A 36 -6.47 -12.54 -13.53
CA LEU A 36 -5.39 -13.47 -13.22
C LEU A 36 -5.54 -14.78 -13.99
N SER A 37 -6.77 -15.28 -14.14
CA SER A 37 -7.07 -16.48 -14.91
C SER A 37 -6.77 -16.27 -16.39
N SER A 38 -7.22 -15.17 -16.99
CA SER A 38 -6.94 -14.84 -18.40
C SER A 38 -5.44 -14.70 -18.67
N ILE A 39 -4.67 -14.08 -17.76
CA ILE A 39 -3.21 -14.01 -17.88
C ILE A 39 -2.57 -15.39 -17.71
N ALA A 40 -3.00 -16.18 -16.72
CA ALA A 40 -2.44 -17.51 -16.51
C ALA A 40 -2.76 -18.49 -17.65
N ASN A 41 -3.89 -18.30 -18.34
CA ASN A 41 -4.31 -19.12 -19.47
C ASN A 41 -3.41 -18.99 -20.71
N THR A 42 -2.51 -18.00 -20.76
CA THR A 42 -1.55 -17.86 -21.87
C THR A 42 -0.51 -18.98 -21.91
N ASP A 43 -0.26 -19.67 -20.79
CA ASP A 43 0.70 -20.77 -20.71
C ASP A 43 0.28 -21.85 -19.69
N SER A 44 0.43 -23.13 -20.06
CA SER A 44 -0.05 -24.25 -19.23
C SER A 44 0.70 -24.41 -17.91
N PHE A 45 1.94 -23.94 -17.80
CA PHE A 45 2.67 -23.95 -16.53
C PHE A 45 2.08 -22.91 -15.57
N LEU A 46 1.73 -21.72 -16.08
CA LEU A 46 1.17 -20.63 -15.27
C LEU A 46 -0.22 -20.93 -14.73
N GLN A 47 -1.03 -21.73 -15.46
CA GLN A 47 -2.36 -22.18 -14.99
C GLN A 47 -2.30 -22.90 -13.63
N ASN A 48 -1.17 -23.53 -13.29
CA ASN A 48 -1.00 -24.20 -11.99
C ASN A 48 -0.99 -23.20 -10.80
N TYR A 49 -0.75 -21.91 -11.07
CA TYR A 49 -0.73 -20.86 -10.05
C TYR A 49 -2.05 -20.08 -9.95
N THR A 50 -3.02 -20.32 -10.85
CA THR A 50 -4.30 -19.59 -10.83
C THR A 50 -5.01 -19.75 -9.49
N HIS A 51 -5.13 -20.99 -9.00
CA HIS A 51 -5.74 -21.27 -7.69
C HIS A 51 -4.96 -20.59 -6.56
N ASP A 52 -3.63 -20.65 -6.59
CA ASP A 52 -2.79 -20.04 -5.58
C ASP A 52 -2.91 -18.52 -5.50
N LEU A 53 -3.16 -17.86 -6.63
CA LEU A 53 -3.29 -16.42 -6.72
C LEU A 53 -4.70 -15.93 -6.36
N THR A 54 -5.75 -16.66 -6.76
CA THR A 54 -7.14 -16.28 -6.47
C THR A 54 -7.51 -16.49 -5.01
N GLN A 55 -6.84 -17.41 -4.30
CA GLN A 55 -7.00 -17.61 -2.85
C GLN A 55 -6.26 -16.58 -1.98
N ILE A 56 -5.50 -15.65 -2.58
CA ILE A 56 -4.82 -14.60 -1.82
C ILE A 56 -5.84 -13.51 -1.52
N ASP A 57 -5.95 -13.07 -0.28
CA ASP A 57 -6.85 -11.97 0.06
C ASP A 57 -6.47 -10.69 -0.68
N MET A 58 -7.46 -9.87 -1.08
CA MET A 58 -7.18 -8.56 -1.70
C MET A 58 -6.47 -7.65 -0.70
N ILE A 59 -6.93 -7.73 0.54
CA ILE A 59 -6.39 -6.98 1.65
C ILE A 59 -5.61 -7.96 2.51
N GLY A 60 -4.29 -7.79 2.59
CA GLY A 60 -3.44 -8.68 3.39
C GLY A 60 -3.86 -8.72 4.86
N GLU A 61 -3.90 -9.92 5.42
CA GLU A 61 -3.99 -10.18 6.86
C GLU A 61 -2.68 -10.80 7.38
N ASN A 62 -2.31 -10.44 8.60
CA ASN A 62 -1.13 -10.96 9.28
C ASN A 62 0.18 -10.77 8.49
N ASP A 63 0.83 -11.88 8.10
CA ASP A 63 2.15 -11.94 7.45
C ASP A 63 2.07 -12.03 5.91
N LYS A 64 0.87 -12.09 5.34
CA LYS A 64 0.65 -12.21 3.88
C LYS A 64 0.29 -10.86 3.29
N LYS A 65 1.07 -10.39 2.33
CA LYS A 65 0.66 -9.23 1.52
C LYS A 65 -0.48 -9.65 0.59
N GLY A 66 -1.58 -8.92 0.66
CA GLY A 66 -2.71 -9.11 -0.24
C GLY A 66 -2.41 -8.64 -1.65
N LEU A 67 -3.28 -9.03 -2.58
CA LEU A 67 -3.24 -8.54 -3.96
C LEU A 67 -4.39 -7.55 -4.17
N THR A 68 -4.17 -6.29 -3.80
CA THR A 68 -5.17 -5.25 -4.06
C THR A 68 -5.33 -5.06 -5.57
N PRO A 69 -6.54 -4.73 -6.07
CA PRO A 69 -6.76 -4.49 -7.50
C PRO A 69 -5.81 -3.45 -8.09
N GLU A 70 -5.53 -2.40 -7.33
CA GLU A 70 -4.61 -1.32 -7.64
C GLU A 70 -3.19 -1.85 -7.85
N TYR A 71 -2.71 -2.69 -6.91
CA TYR A 71 -1.40 -3.29 -7.02
C TYR A 71 -1.32 -4.24 -8.22
N VAL A 72 -2.32 -5.10 -8.43
CA VAL A 72 -2.38 -6.02 -9.59
C VAL A 72 -2.34 -5.24 -10.90
N ALA A 73 -3.20 -4.23 -11.05
CA ALA A 73 -3.22 -3.35 -12.21
C ALA A 73 -1.88 -2.64 -12.42
N SER A 74 -1.25 -2.11 -11.35
CA SER A 74 0.06 -1.45 -11.43
C SER A 74 1.19 -2.39 -11.92
N ILE A 75 1.06 -3.70 -11.71
CA ILE A 75 2.00 -4.68 -12.24
C ILE A 75 1.69 -4.98 -13.70
N ILE A 76 0.41 -5.18 -14.06
CA ILE A 76 -0.01 -5.45 -15.43
C ILE A 76 0.42 -4.31 -16.36
N LEU A 77 0.15 -3.06 -15.99
CA LEU A 77 0.44 -1.86 -16.80
C LEU A 77 1.95 -1.66 -17.09
N LYS A 78 2.84 -2.33 -16.36
CA LYS A 78 4.29 -2.31 -16.64
C LYS A 78 4.68 -3.16 -17.85
N TYR A 79 3.82 -4.08 -18.25
CA TYR A 79 4.10 -5.08 -19.27
C TYR A 79 3.10 -5.06 -20.42
N CYS A 80 1.84 -4.72 -20.13
CA CYS A 80 0.74 -4.86 -21.05
C CYS A 80 -0.08 -3.57 -21.11
N GLU A 81 -0.37 -3.13 -22.33
CA GLU A 81 -1.35 -2.08 -22.60
C GLU A 81 -2.77 -2.69 -22.74
N GLY A 82 -3.80 -1.85 -22.82
CA GLY A 82 -5.15 -2.33 -23.15
C GLY A 82 -5.94 -2.93 -21.98
N TYR A 83 -5.38 -2.99 -20.77
CA TYR A 83 -6.01 -3.69 -19.64
C TYR A 83 -7.37 -3.08 -19.27
N PHE A 84 -7.44 -1.76 -19.10
CA PHE A 84 -8.68 -1.10 -18.71
C PHE A 84 -9.68 -0.93 -19.86
N GLU A 85 -9.22 -1.02 -21.11
CA GLU A 85 -10.08 -1.10 -22.29
C GLU A 85 -10.97 -2.36 -22.25
N SER A 86 -10.48 -3.47 -21.69
CA SER A 86 -11.28 -4.69 -21.51
C SER A 86 -12.51 -4.46 -20.60
N PHE A 87 -12.46 -3.47 -19.71
CA PHE A 87 -13.57 -3.17 -18.79
C PHE A 87 -14.72 -2.44 -19.49
N GLN A 88 -14.55 -2.00 -20.74
CA GLN A 88 -15.66 -1.44 -21.54
C GLN A 88 -16.81 -2.45 -21.73
N ALA A 89 -16.54 -3.75 -21.59
CA ALA A 89 -17.58 -4.78 -21.52
C ALA A 89 -18.62 -4.53 -20.41
N LEU A 90 -18.24 -3.82 -19.34
CA LEU A 90 -19.13 -3.50 -18.23
C LEU A 90 -20.08 -2.32 -18.51
N GLU A 91 -19.88 -1.59 -19.62
CA GLU A 91 -20.71 -0.43 -19.95
C GLU A 91 -22.13 -0.79 -20.38
N GLN A 92 -22.33 -1.99 -20.91
CA GLN A 92 -23.62 -2.44 -21.39
C GLN A 92 -24.55 -2.79 -20.22
N GLY A 93 -25.84 -2.48 -20.38
CA GLY A 93 -26.89 -2.81 -19.43
C GLY A 93 -27.70 -1.61 -18.97
N GLU A 94 -28.51 -1.83 -17.94
CA GLU A 94 -29.48 -0.87 -17.44
C GLU A 94 -29.20 -0.47 -15.99
N PRO A 95 -29.39 0.81 -15.62
CA PRO A 95 -29.26 1.23 -14.22
C PRO A 95 -30.29 0.52 -13.33
N ASN A 96 -29.86 0.05 -12.16
CA ASN A 96 -30.78 -0.46 -11.14
C ASN A 96 -31.48 0.67 -10.36
N ILE A 97 -32.37 0.28 -9.43
CA ILE A 97 -33.16 1.23 -8.64
C ILE A 97 -32.32 2.24 -7.84
N ASN A 98 -31.11 1.87 -7.40
CA ASN A 98 -30.26 2.79 -6.64
C ASN A 98 -29.80 3.95 -7.50
N HIS A 99 -29.40 3.68 -8.75
CA HIS A 99 -29.06 4.71 -9.73
C HIS A 99 -30.27 5.61 -10.06
N LEU A 100 -31.47 5.02 -10.14
CA LEU A 100 -32.70 5.77 -10.37
C LEU A 100 -33.02 6.71 -9.21
N TYR A 101 -32.78 6.31 -7.96
CA TYR A 101 -32.87 7.21 -6.81
C TYR A 101 -31.90 8.39 -6.92
N LEU A 102 -30.64 8.14 -7.32
CA LEU A 102 -29.66 9.22 -7.53
C LEU A 102 -30.16 10.23 -8.57
N ALA A 103 -30.63 9.74 -9.72
CA ALA A 103 -31.18 10.59 -10.76
C ALA A 103 -32.42 11.36 -10.26
N LYS A 104 -33.35 10.71 -9.55
CA LYS A 104 -34.55 11.39 -9.07
C LYS A 104 -34.27 12.45 -8.00
N LEU A 105 -33.33 12.19 -7.09
CA LEU A 105 -32.88 13.17 -6.11
C LEU A 105 -32.21 14.37 -6.79
N ALA A 106 -31.44 14.13 -7.84
CA ALA A 106 -30.83 15.18 -8.65
C ALA A 106 -31.90 16.00 -9.41
N GLU A 107 -32.88 15.35 -10.04
CA GLU A 107 -34.01 16.00 -10.73
C GLU A 107 -34.77 16.96 -9.79
N LYS A 108 -35.02 16.53 -8.55
CA LYS A 108 -35.70 17.35 -7.53
C LYS A 108 -34.77 18.39 -6.87
N GLY A 109 -33.49 18.41 -7.23
CA GLY A 109 -32.48 19.34 -6.72
C GLY A 109 -32.07 19.07 -5.27
N TYR A 110 -32.29 17.87 -4.75
CA TYR A 110 -31.81 17.44 -3.43
C TYR A 110 -30.36 16.97 -3.45
N LEU A 111 -29.85 16.61 -4.63
CA LEU A 111 -28.51 16.07 -4.80
C LEU A 111 -27.77 16.81 -5.92
N LYS A 112 -26.69 17.51 -5.56
CA LYS A 112 -25.85 18.27 -6.50
C LYS A 112 -24.51 17.60 -6.78
N TYR A 113 -23.91 16.95 -5.78
CA TYR A 113 -22.60 16.33 -5.87
C TYR A 113 -22.71 14.84 -5.62
N ILE A 114 -22.25 14.06 -6.60
CA ILE A 114 -22.13 12.62 -6.52
C ILE A 114 -20.65 12.30 -6.65
N VAL A 115 -20.11 11.51 -5.72
CA VAL A 115 -18.74 11.03 -5.77
C VAL A 115 -18.79 9.52 -5.92
N THR A 116 -17.99 8.95 -6.81
CA THR A 116 -17.82 7.50 -6.89
C THR A 116 -16.35 7.11 -6.87
N THR A 117 -16.07 6.00 -6.18
CA THR A 117 -14.75 5.37 -6.11
C THR A 117 -14.62 4.13 -6.99
N ASN A 118 -15.66 3.80 -7.77
CA ASN A 118 -15.62 2.67 -8.68
C ASN A 118 -15.77 3.15 -10.13
N PHE A 119 -15.77 2.19 -11.04
CA PHE A 119 -15.94 2.47 -12.46
C PHE A 119 -17.39 2.54 -12.95
N ASP A 120 -18.33 2.76 -12.04
CA ASP A 120 -19.77 2.70 -12.33
C ASP A 120 -20.18 3.76 -13.36
N VAL A 121 -20.58 3.30 -14.55
CA VAL A 121 -21.13 4.14 -15.62
C VAL A 121 -22.65 4.28 -15.53
N PHE A 122 -23.33 3.48 -14.71
CA PHE A 122 -24.80 3.48 -14.61
C PHE A 122 -25.34 4.69 -13.88
N ILE A 123 -24.54 5.34 -13.02
CA ILE A 123 -24.87 6.67 -12.49
C ILE A 123 -25.01 7.68 -13.65
N GLU A 124 -24.04 7.70 -14.58
CA GLU A 124 -24.09 8.57 -15.77
C GLU A 124 -25.30 8.21 -16.64
N THR A 125 -25.50 6.92 -16.91
CA THR A 125 -26.62 6.44 -17.72
C THR A 125 -27.97 6.83 -17.12
N ALA A 126 -28.14 6.74 -15.80
CA ALA A 126 -29.39 7.14 -15.13
C ALA A 126 -29.66 8.66 -15.23
N LEU A 127 -28.61 9.49 -15.04
CA LEU A 127 -28.70 10.94 -15.21
C LEU A 127 -29.05 11.32 -16.66
N GLN A 128 -28.38 10.67 -17.63
CA GLN A 128 -28.62 10.88 -19.06
C GLN A 128 -30.05 10.50 -19.47
N LYS A 129 -30.53 9.32 -19.07
CA LYS A 129 -31.90 8.88 -19.36
C LYS A 129 -32.97 9.79 -18.76
N SER A 130 -32.67 10.40 -17.62
CA SER A 130 -33.55 11.37 -16.96
C SER A 130 -33.39 12.79 -17.50
N SER A 131 -32.58 13.01 -18.54
CA SER A 131 -32.27 14.33 -19.12
C SER A 131 -31.74 15.34 -18.10
N ILE A 132 -30.99 14.89 -17.10
CA ILE A 132 -30.44 15.74 -16.05
C ILE A 132 -29.08 16.29 -16.52
N PRO A 133 -28.89 17.61 -16.59
CA PRO A 133 -27.59 18.21 -16.91
C PRO A 133 -26.54 17.83 -15.86
N HIS A 134 -25.41 17.29 -16.32
CA HIS A 134 -24.34 16.87 -15.44
C HIS A 134 -22.96 17.03 -16.07
N LYS A 135 -21.95 17.20 -15.22
CA LYS A 135 -20.53 17.23 -15.58
C LYS A 135 -19.80 16.07 -14.93
N VAL A 136 -18.97 15.37 -15.70
CA VAL A 136 -18.17 14.23 -15.24
C VAL A 136 -16.72 14.68 -15.04
N TYR A 137 -16.18 14.38 -13.86
CA TYR A 137 -14.81 14.69 -13.49
C TYR A 137 -14.06 13.39 -13.25
N SER A 138 -13.22 12.98 -14.20
CA SER A 138 -12.50 11.69 -14.18
C SER A 138 -10.97 11.83 -14.18
N SER A 139 -10.42 13.02 -14.43
CA SER A 139 -8.96 13.26 -14.50
C SER A 139 -8.57 14.45 -13.63
N ASP A 140 -7.29 14.56 -13.28
CA ASP A 140 -6.79 15.72 -12.51
C ASP A 140 -7.05 17.05 -13.22
N GLU A 141 -6.98 17.09 -14.55
CA GLU A 141 -7.35 18.26 -15.36
C GLU A 141 -8.84 18.61 -15.20
N HIS A 142 -9.73 17.62 -15.25
CA HIS A 142 -11.15 17.84 -14.99
C HIS A 142 -11.36 18.41 -13.57
N PHE A 143 -10.76 17.79 -12.56
CA PHE A 143 -10.86 18.24 -11.16
C PHE A 143 -10.26 19.65 -10.95
N ALA A 144 -9.20 20.02 -11.69
CA ALA A 144 -8.64 21.37 -11.64
C ALA A 144 -9.63 22.44 -12.13
N ASN A 145 -10.51 22.06 -13.05
CA ASN A 145 -11.59 22.89 -13.60
C ASN A 145 -12.92 22.75 -12.82
N PHE A 146 -12.90 22.16 -11.62
CA PHE A 146 -14.08 22.05 -10.77
C PHE A 146 -14.57 23.43 -10.32
N ASP A 147 -15.82 23.77 -10.66
CA ASP A 147 -16.47 25.01 -10.25
C ASP A 147 -17.63 24.73 -9.28
N SER A 148 -17.37 24.96 -7.99
CA SER A 148 -18.39 24.87 -6.94
C SER A 148 -19.60 25.79 -7.13
N LYS A 149 -19.46 26.88 -7.91
CA LYS A 149 -20.52 27.88 -8.12
C LYS A 149 -21.48 27.52 -9.26
N ASP A 150 -21.16 26.51 -10.07
CA ASP A 150 -22.07 26.03 -11.10
C ASP A 150 -23.33 25.45 -10.45
N THR A 151 -24.47 26.13 -10.58
CA THR A 151 -25.76 25.67 -10.05
C THR A 151 -26.62 24.96 -11.08
N THR A 152 -26.13 24.83 -12.32
CA THR A 152 -26.90 24.31 -13.45
C THR A 152 -26.70 22.82 -13.66
N ASN A 153 -25.57 22.28 -13.23
CA ASN A 153 -25.20 20.88 -13.42
C ASN A 153 -25.10 20.12 -12.10
N VAL A 154 -25.43 18.83 -12.16
CA VAL A 154 -24.97 17.84 -11.18
C VAL A 154 -23.49 17.55 -11.46
N HIS A 155 -22.67 17.50 -10.42
CA HIS A 155 -21.25 17.18 -10.55
C HIS A 155 -21.01 15.72 -10.14
N LEU A 156 -20.58 14.91 -11.10
CA LEU A 156 -20.19 13.53 -10.89
C LEU A 156 -18.67 13.43 -10.82
N LEU A 157 -18.15 13.22 -9.62
CA LEU A 157 -16.73 13.16 -9.30
C LEU A 157 -16.28 11.69 -9.25
N LYS A 158 -15.51 11.24 -10.25
CA LYS A 158 -14.99 9.87 -10.35
C LYS A 158 -13.54 9.82 -9.87
N LEU A 159 -13.33 9.35 -8.65
CA LEU A 159 -12.02 9.43 -7.99
C LEU A 159 -10.95 8.53 -8.65
N HIS A 160 -11.34 7.37 -9.18
CA HIS A 160 -10.44 6.41 -9.83
C HIS A 160 -10.50 6.43 -11.37
N GLY A 161 -11.05 7.50 -11.96
CA GLY A 161 -11.22 7.60 -13.41
C GLY A 161 -12.52 6.97 -13.92
N CYS A 162 -12.61 6.76 -15.23
CA CYS A 162 -13.81 6.30 -15.90
C CYS A 162 -13.50 5.27 -16.99
N ILE A 163 -14.29 4.19 -17.09
CA ILE A 163 -14.14 3.15 -18.12
C ILE A 163 -14.31 3.71 -19.55
N ARG A 164 -15.14 4.76 -19.73
CA ARG A 164 -15.28 5.45 -21.02
C ARG A 164 -13.99 6.16 -21.47
N THR A 165 -13.09 6.43 -20.53
CA THR A 165 -11.78 7.06 -20.74
C THR A 165 -10.70 6.30 -19.97
N PRO A 166 -10.34 5.06 -20.36
CA PRO A 166 -9.49 4.16 -19.57
C PRO A 166 -8.15 4.76 -19.11
N GLN A 167 -7.59 5.69 -19.89
CA GLN A 167 -6.35 6.39 -19.57
C GLN A 167 -6.42 7.15 -18.24
N THR A 168 -7.61 7.60 -17.85
CA THR A 168 -7.84 8.25 -16.55
C THR A 168 -7.72 7.29 -15.37
N ILE A 169 -8.05 6.02 -15.58
CA ILE A 169 -7.87 4.95 -14.59
C ILE A 169 -6.39 4.61 -14.50
N THR A 170 -5.73 4.36 -15.64
CA THR A 170 -4.28 4.12 -15.71
C THR A 170 -3.49 5.19 -14.96
N ALA A 171 -3.76 6.47 -15.25
CA ALA A 171 -3.10 7.59 -14.58
C ALA A 171 -3.33 7.59 -13.06
N THR A 172 -4.51 7.16 -12.60
CA THR A 172 -4.80 7.06 -11.16
C THR A 172 -4.04 5.88 -10.53
N VAL A 173 -4.00 4.72 -11.18
CA VAL A 173 -3.30 3.53 -10.69
C VAL A 173 -1.78 3.72 -10.63
N GLU A 174 -1.21 4.40 -11.62
CA GLU A 174 0.21 4.78 -11.60
C GLU A 174 0.54 5.71 -10.42
N GLN A 175 -0.42 6.56 -10.02
CA GLN A 175 -0.32 7.44 -8.87
C GLN A 175 -0.68 6.76 -7.53
N GLU A 176 -1.38 5.62 -7.51
CA GLU A 176 -2.01 5.06 -6.29
C GLU A 176 -1.04 4.67 -5.18
N SER A 177 0.23 4.40 -5.50
CA SER A 177 1.28 4.29 -4.47
C SER A 177 1.43 5.55 -3.59
N GLN A 178 0.79 6.66 -4.00
CA GLN A 178 0.82 7.99 -3.38
C GLN A 178 -0.56 8.47 -2.87
N GLY A 179 -1.63 7.67 -3.06
CA GLY A 179 -3.02 8.05 -2.77
C GLY A 179 -3.62 9.07 -3.76
N LEU A 180 -4.78 9.66 -3.44
CA LEU A 180 -5.42 10.66 -4.31
C LEU A 180 -4.49 11.86 -4.57
N SER A 181 -4.51 12.35 -5.81
CA SER A 181 -3.79 13.54 -6.24
C SER A 181 -4.14 14.77 -5.39
N SER A 182 -3.22 15.72 -5.31
CA SER A 182 -3.41 16.97 -4.55
C SER A 182 -4.59 17.80 -5.06
N VAL A 183 -4.91 17.70 -6.36
CA VAL A 183 -6.05 18.39 -6.98
C VAL A 183 -7.37 17.76 -6.52
N LYS A 184 -7.49 16.42 -6.59
CA LYS A 184 -8.68 15.69 -6.11
C LYS A 184 -8.91 15.95 -4.61
N LYS A 185 -7.86 15.85 -3.79
CA LYS A 185 -7.95 16.13 -2.34
C LYS A 185 -8.45 17.54 -2.04
N ARG A 186 -7.98 18.55 -2.77
CA ARG A 186 -8.42 19.94 -2.59
C ARG A 186 -9.91 20.11 -2.84
N VAL A 187 -10.45 19.50 -3.90
CA VAL A 187 -11.89 19.51 -4.20
C VAL A 187 -12.68 18.84 -3.08
N LEU A 188 -12.23 17.68 -2.60
CA LEU A 188 -12.88 16.98 -1.48
C LEU A 188 -12.86 17.82 -0.19
N GLN A 189 -11.73 18.45 0.15
CA GLN A 189 -11.61 19.33 1.32
C GLN A 189 -12.55 20.53 1.22
N GLN A 190 -12.66 21.15 0.04
CA GLN A 190 -13.60 22.24 -0.19
C GLN A 190 -15.04 21.80 0.05
N LEU A 191 -15.44 20.66 -0.54
CA LEU A 191 -16.79 20.12 -0.39
C LEU A 191 -17.09 19.75 1.06
N LEU A 192 -16.14 19.15 1.78
CA LEU A 192 -16.33 18.70 3.16
C LEU A 192 -16.52 19.86 4.16
N ARG A 193 -15.99 21.05 3.85
CA ARG A 193 -16.20 22.27 4.64
C ARG A 193 -17.62 22.80 4.53
N GLU A 194 -18.25 22.62 3.38
CA GLU A 194 -19.57 23.20 3.07
C GLU A 194 -20.73 22.19 3.20
N TYR A 195 -20.44 20.91 2.97
CA TYR A 195 -21.41 19.82 2.85
C TYR A 195 -21.08 18.67 3.80
N TYR A 196 -22.12 17.91 4.16
CA TYR A 196 -22.00 16.63 4.84
C TYR A 196 -21.70 15.53 3.82
N PHE A 197 -20.74 14.66 4.14
CA PHE A 197 -20.48 13.48 3.32
C PHE A 197 -21.46 12.36 3.72
N ALA A 198 -22.19 11.84 2.75
CA ALA A 198 -23.08 10.70 2.93
C ALA A 198 -22.54 9.53 2.13
N PHE A 199 -22.25 8.39 2.75
CA PHE A 199 -21.69 7.21 2.07
C PHE A 199 -22.76 6.14 1.88
N TRP A 200 -22.89 5.62 0.65
CA TRP A 200 -23.86 4.58 0.29
C TRP A 200 -23.19 3.47 -0.53
N GLY A 201 -23.26 2.23 -0.04
CA GLY A 201 -22.66 1.07 -0.71
C GLY A 201 -21.13 1.15 -0.80
N TYR A 202 -20.50 1.95 0.06
CA TYR A 202 -19.06 2.16 0.13
C TYR A 202 -18.50 1.55 1.42
N SER A 203 -17.63 0.55 1.28
CA SER A 203 -17.08 -0.23 2.41
C SER A 203 -16.00 0.51 3.20
N GLY A 204 -15.40 1.55 2.62
CA GLY A 204 -14.27 2.28 3.22
C GLY A 204 -12.96 1.50 3.21
N ALA A 205 -12.81 0.49 2.35
CA ALA A 205 -11.57 -0.30 2.24
C ALA A 205 -10.32 0.57 2.01
N ASP A 206 -10.44 1.63 1.20
CA ASP A 206 -9.35 2.57 0.89
C ASP A 206 -8.80 3.28 2.14
N LEU A 207 -9.64 3.43 3.18
CA LEU A 207 -9.25 4.05 4.45
C LEU A 207 -8.24 3.20 5.23
N LYS A 208 -8.13 1.89 4.94
CA LYS A 208 -7.07 1.05 5.48
C LYS A 208 -5.71 1.51 4.99
N ILE A 209 -5.60 1.81 3.69
CA ILE A 209 -4.36 2.27 3.09
C ILE A 209 -4.07 3.72 3.45
N ASN A 210 -5.04 4.58 3.74
CA ASN A 210 -4.81 5.91 4.31
C ASN A 210 -6.10 6.43 4.96
N LEU A 211 -6.11 6.69 6.28
CA LEU A 211 -7.32 7.20 6.94
C LEU A 211 -7.73 8.58 6.37
N ASP A 212 -6.76 9.35 5.88
CA ASP A 212 -6.96 10.61 5.18
C ASP A 212 -7.10 10.46 3.66
N TYR A 213 -7.40 9.26 3.14
CA TYR A 213 -7.55 9.01 1.70
C TYR A 213 -8.54 9.99 1.07
N LEU A 214 -9.70 10.18 1.71
CA LEU A 214 -10.75 11.12 1.31
C LEU A 214 -10.59 12.53 1.91
N ALA A 215 -9.39 12.86 2.41
CA ALA A 215 -9.05 14.10 3.10
C ALA A 215 -9.91 14.39 4.36
N MET A 216 -10.50 13.35 4.96
CA MET A 216 -11.41 13.47 6.10
C MET A 216 -10.69 13.65 7.43
N GLU A 217 -9.53 13.03 7.63
CA GLU A 217 -8.77 13.10 8.88
C GLU A 217 -8.11 14.48 9.03
N SER A 218 -7.50 15.00 7.96
CA SER A 218 -6.87 16.32 7.96
C SER A 218 -7.88 17.47 8.07
N SER A 219 -9.15 17.23 7.72
CA SER A 219 -10.21 18.24 7.68
C SER A 219 -11.15 18.24 8.88
N VAL A 220 -10.95 17.37 9.89
CA VAL A 220 -11.86 17.18 11.04
C VAL A 220 -12.36 18.49 11.67
N LYS A 221 -11.46 19.48 11.83
CA LYS A 221 -11.78 20.76 12.47
C LYS A 221 -12.81 21.57 11.70
N ASP A 222 -12.66 21.63 10.38
CA ASP A 222 -13.43 22.50 9.50
C ASP A 222 -14.61 21.77 8.82
N ALA A 223 -14.67 20.44 8.93
CA ALA A 223 -15.69 19.62 8.31
C ALA A 223 -17.08 19.78 8.94
N GLN A 224 -18.13 19.71 8.12
CA GLN A 224 -19.53 19.67 8.59
C GLN A 224 -19.84 18.37 9.32
N GLY A 225 -19.38 17.24 8.78
CA GLY A 225 -19.62 15.90 9.31
C GLY A 225 -19.89 14.88 8.23
N PHE A 226 -20.21 13.65 8.65
CA PHE A 226 -20.55 12.58 7.73
C PHE A 226 -21.56 11.59 8.31
N VAL A 227 -22.24 10.88 7.41
CA VAL A 227 -23.04 9.70 7.71
C VAL A 227 -22.60 8.55 6.82
N TRP A 228 -22.28 7.42 7.43
CA TRP A 228 -21.86 6.21 6.73
C TRP A 228 -22.98 5.18 6.74
N ASN A 229 -23.62 4.94 5.59
CA ASN A 229 -24.70 3.97 5.45
C ASN A 229 -24.18 2.68 4.81
N PHE A 230 -23.86 1.72 5.66
CA PHE A 230 -23.51 0.36 5.27
C PHE A 230 -24.73 -0.37 4.69
N LEU A 231 -24.49 -1.36 3.85
CA LEU A 231 -25.54 -2.17 3.26
C LEU A 231 -26.22 -3.02 4.33
N GLN A 232 -27.51 -3.23 4.15
CA GLN A 232 -28.29 -4.20 4.90
C GLN A 232 -29.23 -4.88 3.92
N LYS A 233 -29.19 -6.21 3.89
CA LYS A 233 -30.10 -7.06 3.12
C LYS A 233 -30.74 -8.03 4.08
N ASP A 234 -32.06 -7.95 4.22
CA ASP A 234 -32.83 -8.70 5.20
C ASP A 234 -32.24 -8.54 6.63
N ASP A 235 -31.92 -9.66 7.28
CA ASP A 235 -31.29 -9.69 8.61
C ASP A 235 -29.76 -9.52 8.57
N HIS A 236 -29.14 -9.56 7.39
CA HIS A 236 -27.70 -9.40 7.23
C HIS A 236 -27.28 -7.93 7.18
N LYS A 237 -26.42 -7.53 8.11
CA LYS A 237 -25.79 -6.20 8.14
C LYS A 237 -24.33 -6.31 7.75
N GLU A 238 -23.91 -5.48 6.80
CA GLU A 238 -22.50 -5.35 6.44
C GLU A 238 -21.67 -4.95 7.67
N THR A 239 -20.54 -5.62 7.84
CA THR A 239 -19.61 -5.38 8.95
C THR A 239 -19.05 -3.97 8.89
N ILE A 240 -19.09 -3.28 10.03
CA ILE A 240 -18.54 -1.93 10.12
C ILE A 240 -17.02 -1.98 10.00
N ASN A 241 -16.49 -1.31 8.98
CA ASN A 241 -15.05 -1.16 8.77
C ASN A 241 -14.39 -0.45 9.98
N PRO A 242 -13.33 -1.03 10.59
CA PRO A 242 -12.65 -0.43 11.74
C PRO A 242 -12.10 0.98 11.50
N HIS A 243 -11.68 1.30 10.27
CA HIS A 243 -11.17 2.64 9.91
C HIS A 243 -12.30 3.67 9.88
N VAL A 244 -13.51 3.26 9.48
CA VAL A 244 -14.71 4.11 9.61
C VAL A 244 -15.03 4.37 11.08
N GLN A 245 -14.87 3.38 11.96
CA GLN A 245 -15.03 3.60 13.41
C GLN A 245 -13.99 4.58 13.96
N LYS A 246 -12.75 4.54 13.47
CA LYS A 246 -11.73 5.55 13.83
C LYS A 246 -12.17 6.95 13.40
N LEU A 247 -12.69 7.12 12.18
CA LEU A 247 -13.25 8.40 11.73
C LEU A 247 -14.41 8.88 12.59
N VAL A 248 -15.33 7.99 12.99
CA VAL A 248 -16.44 8.38 13.90
C VAL A 248 -15.90 8.89 15.22
N LYS A 249 -14.88 8.24 15.80
CA LYS A 249 -14.23 8.72 17.03
C LYS A 249 -13.57 10.10 16.84
N LEU A 250 -12.95 10.34 15.69
CA LEU A 250 -12.32 11.64 15.36
C LEU A 250 -13.34 12.77 15.19
N TYR A 251 -14.49 12.46 14.57
CA TYR A 251 -15.55 13.43 14.29
C TYR A 251 -16.51 13.63 15.47
N ASP A 252 -16.48 12.76 16.48
CA ASP A 252 -17.38 12.75 17.64
C ASP A 252 -18.85 12.86 17.16
N LYS A 253 -19.61 13.86 17.62
CA LYS A 253 -21.02 14.06 17.26
C LYS A 253 -21.26 14.36 15.78
N LYS A 254 -20.22 14.71 15.02
CA LYS A 254 -20.31 15.00 13.57
C LYS A 254 -20.22 13.75 12.69
N GLY A 255 -19.88 12.58 13.24
CA GLY A 255 -19.75 11.33 12.49
C GLY A 255 -20.81 10.32 12.92
N GLN A 256 -21.54 9.73 11.96
CA GLN A 256 -22.58 8.75 12.25
C GLN A 256 -22.45 7.51 11.37
N ILE A 257 -22.82 6.35 11.92
CA ILE A 257 -22.92 5.09 11.18
C ILE A 257 -24.39 4.62 11.21
N THR A 258 -24.86 4.11 10.09
CA THR A 258 -26.18 3.50 9.96
C THR A 258 -26.16 2.34 8.95
N HIS A 259 -27.25 1.60 8.86
CA HIS A 259 -27.40 0.41 8.02
C HIS A 259 -28.71 0.49 7.23
N GLY A 260 -28.63 0.36 5.90
CA GLY A 260 -29.79 0.20 5.02
C GLY A 260 -30.83 1.32 5.05
N LYS A 261 -30.53 2.50 5.59
CA LYS A 261 -31.52 3.59 5.77
C LYS A 261 -31.75 4.44 4.53
N PHE A 262 -30.78 4.52 3.63
CA PHE A 262 -30.82 5.47 2.52
C PHE A 262 -32.01 5.26 1.56
N PRO A 263 -32.34 4.04 1.10
CA PRO A 263 -33.52 3.83 0.25
C PRO A 263 -34.82 4.35 0.89
N GLN A 264 -35.05 4.03 2.16
CA GLN A 264 -36.22 4.54 2.91
C GLN A 264 -36.22 6.07 2.98
N VAL A 265 -35.08 6.66 3.34
CA VAL A 265 -34.92 8.12 3.42
C VAL A 265 -35.19 8.79 2.08
N PHE A 266 -34.76 8.17 0.97
CA PHE A 266 -34.99 8.72 -0.37
C PHE A 266 -36.45 8.65 -0.77
N THR A 267 -37.14 7.53 -0.52
CA THR A 267 -38.59 7.41 -0.72
C THR A 267 -39.35 8.49 0.06
N GLU A 268 -39.00 8.69 1.34
CA GLU A 268 -39.65 9.70 2.19
C GLU A 268 -39.41 11.14 1.70
N ILE A 269 -38.21 11.44 1.19
CA ILE A 269 -37.86 12.78 0.67
C ILE A 269 -38.55 13.04 -0.67
N LEU A 270 -38.62 12.03 -1.53
CA LEU A 270 -39.25 12.14 -2.84
C LEU A 270 -40.78 12.12 -2.75
N GLY A 271 -41.33 11.55 -1.68
CA GLY A 271 -42.78 11.38 -1.51
C GLY A 271 -43.37 10.29 -2.43
N GLU A 272 -42.53 9.49 -3.07
CA GLU A 272 -42.91 8.41 -3.96
C GLU A 272 -41.89 7.27 -3.86
N GLN A 273 -42.37 6.04 -4.00
CA GLN A 273 -41.51 4.87 -4.15
C GLN A 273 -41.25 4.67 -5.64
N LEU A 274 -39.97 4.61 -6.02
CA LEU A 274 -39.63 4.35 -7.42
C LEU A 274 -40.01 2.93 -7.82
N PRO A 275 -40.45 2.71 -9.07
CA PRO A 275 -40.80 1.38 -9.55
C PRO A 275 -39.60 0.45 -9.48
N HIS A 276 -39.72 -0.63 -8.72
CA HIS A 276 -38.72 -1.69 -8.62
C HIS A 276 -39.19 -2.90 -9.43
N HIS A 277 -38.38 -3.36 -10.38
CA HIS A 277 -38.60 -4.67 -10.97
C HIS A 277 -38.07 -5.75 -10.03
N THR A 278 -38.94 -6.61 -9.52
CA THR A 278 -38.53 -7.71 -8.64
C THR A 278 -38.10 -8.89 -9.51
N TYR A 279 -36.80 -9.19 -9.51
CA TYR A 279 -36.25 -10.39 -10.13
C TYR A 279 -36.28 -11.56 -9.14
N SER A 280 -36.67 -12.75 -9.59
CA SER A 280 -36.45 -13.98 -8.80
C SER A 280 -34.96 -14.23 -8.59
N GLU A 281 -34.58 -14.99 -7.56
CA GLU A 281 -33.16 -15.32 -7.31
C GLU A 281 -32.48 -15.94 -8.55
N GLU A 282 -33.20 -16.81 -9.27
CA GLU A 282 -32.70 -17.43 -10.51
C GLU A 282 -32.51 -16.40 -11.64
N GLN A 283 -33.41 -15.42 -11.77
CA GLN A 283 -33.24 -14.33 -12.74
C GLN A 283 -32.07 -13.43 -12.36
N GLN A 284 -31.91 -13.13 -11.07
CA GLN A 284 -30.79 -12.33 -10.59
C GLN A 284 -29.46 -13.01 -10.90
N HIS A 285 -29.36 -14.31 -10.58
CA HIS A 285 -28.19 -15.11 -10.87
C HIS A 285 -27.84 -15.08 -12.37
N ARG A 286 -28.81 -15.35 -13.24
CA ARG A 286 -28.59 -15.34 -14.70
C ARG A 286 -28.10 -13.99 -15.24
N LEU A 287 -28.65 -12.88 -14.74
CA LEU A 287 -28.26 -11.55 -15.20
C LEU A 287 -26.84 -11.19 -14.76
N ILE A 288 -26.49 -11.51 -13.52
CA ILE A 288 -25.14 -11.31 -12.97
C ILE A 288 -24.15 -12.20 -13.72
N GLU A 289 -24.45 -13.49 -13.88
CA GLU A 289 -23.62 -14.46 -14.58
C GLU A 289 -23.37 -14.06 -16.04
N HIS A 290 -24.40 -13.62 -16.77
CA HIS A 290 -24.23 -13.13 -18.13
C HIS A 290 -23.29 -11.94 -18.22
N LYS A 291 -23.37 -10.98 -17.27
CA LYS A 291 -22.49 -9.82 -17.25
C LYS A 291 -21.06 -10.18 -16.88
N ASN A 292 -20.89 -11.12 -15.96
CA ASN A 292 -19.59 -11.66 -15.57
C ASN A 292 -18.93 -12.43 -16.73
N GLU A 293 -19.70 -13.20 -17.48
CA GLU A 293 -19.23 -13.89 -18.69
C GLU A 293 -18.76 -12.90 -19.76
N GLN A 294 -19.49 -11.81 -19.98
CA GLN A 294 -19.05 -10.75 -20.91
C GLN A 294 -17.71 -10.14 -20.50
N LEU A 295 -17.51 -9.87 -19.20
CA LEU A 295 -16.22 -9.38 -18.69
C LEU A 295 -15.12 -10.44 -18.88
N HIS A 296 -15.39 -11.70 -18.54
CA HIS A 296 -14.41 -12.78 -18.68
C HIS A 296 -13.96 -12.94 -20.14
N VAL A 297 -14.90 -12.94 -21.08
CA VAL A 297 -14.61 -13.02 -22.52
C VAL A 297 -13.78 -11.82 -22.98
N ALA A 298 -14.08 -10.61 -22.51
CA ALA A 298 -13.30 -9.42 -22.86
C ALA A 298 -11.87 -9.46 -22.30
N LEU A 299 -11.70 -9.96 -21.08
CA LEU A 299 -10.39 -10.17 -20.45
C LEU A 299 -9.58 -11.26 -21.17
N ASP A 300 -10.20 -12.36 -21.58
CA ASP A 300 -9.53 -13.40 -22.37
C ASP A 300 -9.09 -12.87 -23.74
N GLN A 301 -9.95 -12.11 -24.42
CA GLN A 301 -9.60 -11.47 -25.70
C GLN A 301 -8.47 -10.45 -25.53
N TRP A 302 -8.49 -9.68 -24.45
CA TRP A 302 -7.39 -8.77 -24.13
C TRP A 302 -6.09 -9.54 -23.88
N ALA A 303 -6.12 -10.57 -23.03
CA ALA A 303 -4.94 -11.35 -22.69
C ALA A 303 -4.32 -12.01 -23.93
N GLN A 304 -5.15 -12.64 -24.77
CA GLN A 304 -4.71 -13.25 -26.04
C GLN A 304 -4.04 -12.25 -26.98
N LYS A 305 -4.47 -10.98 -26.96
CA LYS A 305 -3.98 -9.95 -27.88
C LYS A 305 -2.77 -9.18 -27.34
N HIS A 306 -2.70 -8.96 -26.02
CA HIS A 306 -1.78 -8.00 -25.42
C HIS A 306 -0.81 -8.59 -24.38
N VAL A 307 -1.01 -9.85 -23.96
CA VAL A 307 -0.17 -10.51 -22.95
C VAL A 307 0.67 -11.57 -23.63
N ASP A 308 1.92 -11.25 -23.94
CA ASP A 308 2.88 -12.25 -24.41
C ASP A 308 3.38 -13.14 -23.25
N ILE A 309 3.98 -14.29 -23.61
CA ILE A 309 4.49 -15.26 -22.64
C ILE A 309 5.49 -14.61 -21.65
N PRO A 310 6.52 -13.85 -22.08
CA PRO A 310 7.43 -13.17 -21.14
C PRO A 310 6.73 -12.25 -20.13
N SER A 311 5.72 -11.51 -20.58
CA SER A 311 4.92 -10.61 -19.73
C SER A 311 4.08 -11.39 -18.74
N ALA A 312 3.41 -12.46 -19.16
CA ALA A 312 2.61 -13.31 -18.27
C ALA A 312 3.44 -13.89 -17.11
N PHE A 313 4.61 -14.46 -17.42
CA PHE A 313 5.55 -14.97 -16.42
C PHE A 313 6.05 -13.85 -15.49
N SER A 314 6.35 -12.67 -16.04
CA SER A 314 6.80 -11.52 -15.25
C SER A 314 5.73 -10.99 -14.30
N ILE A 315 4.47 -10.90 -14.76
CA ILE A 315 3.34 -10.48 -13.94
C ILE A 315 3.11 -11.49 -12.82
N ILE A 316 2.90 -12.77 -13.15
CA ILE A 316 2.61 -13.81 -12.16
C ILE A 316 3.77 -14.00 -11.18
N GLY A 317 5.03 -14.02 -11.66
CA GLY A 317 6.21 -14.11 -10.82
C GLY A 317 6.31 -12.96 -9.81
N ARG A 318 5.96 -11.72 -10.22
CA ARG A 318 5.93 -10.55 -9.32
C ARG A 318 4.81 -10.63 -8.30
N LEU A 319 3.62 -11.11 -8.67
CA LEU A 319 2.49 -11.27 -7.76
C LEU A 319 2.76 -12.38 -6.72
N LEU A 320 3.34 -13.50 -7.13
CA LEU A 320 3.79 -14.58 -6.24
C LEU A 320 4.87 -14.09 -5.27
N ARG A 321 5.86 -13.33 -5.76
CA ARG A 321 6.89 -12.73 -4.89
C ARG A 321 6.26 -11.77 -3.88
N HIS A 322 5.35 -10.91 -4.33
CA HIS A 322 4.70 -9.92 -3.46
C HIS A 322 3.94 -10.58 -2.33
N SER A 323 3.16 -11.62 -2.65
CA SER A 323 2.40 -12.40 -1.67
C SER A 323 3.23 -13.33 -0.77
N GLY A 324 4.55 -13.30 -0.90
CA GLY A 324 5.47 -14.10 -0.08
C GLY A 324 5.64 -15.54 -0.54
N GLN A 325 5.10 -15.93 -1.69
CA GLN A 325 5.25 -17.26 -2.29
C GLN A 325 6.61 -17.39 -3.00
N ILE A 326 7.70 -17.23 -2.25
CA ILE A 326 9.08 -17.12 -2.77
C ILE A 326 9.48 -18.32 -3.65
N GLU A 327 9.13 -19.55 -3.26
CA GLU A 327 9.46 -20.76 -4.05
C GLU A 327 8.73 -20.80 -5.39
N LYS A 328 7.44 -20.46 -5.40
CA LYS A 328 6.64 -20.46 -6.63
C LYS A 328 7.07 -19.33 -7.57
N ALA A 329 7.38 -18.15 -7.01
CA ALA A 329 7.97 -17.06 -7.78
C ALA A 329 9.31 -17.47 -8.41
N PHE A 330 10.17 -18.17 -7.65
CA PHE A 330 11.45 -18.67 -8.16
C PHE A 330 11.23 -19.69 -9.29
N ALA A 331 10.33 -20.66 -9.11
CA ALA A 331 9.99 -21.65 -10.14
C ALA A 331 9.42 -20.99 -11.41
N CYS A 332 8.61 -19.94 -11.26
CA CYS A 332 8.09 -19.13 -12.35
C CYS A 332 9.22 -18.48 -13.17
N TYR A 333 10.12 -17.74 -12.52
CA TYR A 333 11.25 -17.11 -13.22
C TYR A 333 12.24 -18.12 -13.79
N LEU A 334 12.47 -19.25 -13.12
CA LEU A 334 13.30 -20.32 -13.66
C LEU A 334 12.69 -20.87 -14.95
N LYS A 335 11.39 -21.22 -14.92
CA LYS A 335 10.70 -21.74 -16.09
C LYS A 335 10.68 -20.75 -17.25
N MET A 336 10.49 -19.47 -16.94
CA MET A 336 10.60 -18.37 -17.90
C MET A 336 11.95 -18.39 -18.63
N THR A 337 13.07 -18.57 -17.92
CA THR A 337 14.41 -18.64 -18.54
C THR A 337 14.68 -19.93 -19.33
N GLU A 338 13.89 -21.00 -19.13
CA GLU A 338 14.01 -22.25 -19.89
C GLU A 338 13.30 -22.20 -21.24
N ILE A 339 12.17 -21.50 -21.32
CA ILE A 339 11.28 -21.54 -22.49
C ILE A 339 11.43 -20.32 -23.41
N ILE A 340 11.92 -19.20 -22.88
CA ILE A 340 12.06 -17.95 -23.63
C ILE A 340 13.45 -17.88 -24.26
N ASP A 341 13.51 -17.60 -25.56
CA ASP A 341 14.78 -17.33 -26.24
C ASP A 341 15.39 -16.01 -25.73
N GLU A 342 16.57 -16.11 -25.11
CA GLU A 342 17.36 -14.98 -24.63
C GLU A 342 17.65 -13.99 -25.76
N LYS A 343 17.89 -14.44 -26.99
CA LYS A 343 18.32 -13.55 -28.07
C LYS A 343 17.26 -12.50 -28.40
N ASP A 344 16.01 -12.92 -28.45
CA ASP A 344 14.89 -12.06 -28.83
C ASP A 344 14.27 -11.35 -27.61
N ASN A 345 14.49 -11.86 -26.39
CA ASN A 345 13.85 -11.37 -25.16
C ASN A 345 14.85 -11.16 -24.02
N TYR A 346 16.07 -10.69 -24.32
CA TYR A 346 17.16 -10.62 -23.35
C TYR A 346 16.81 -9.82 -22.10
N ALA A 347 16.02 -8.74 -22.22
CA ALA A 347 15.64 -7.89 -21.10
C ALA A 347 14.77 -8.66 -20.09
N PHE A 348 13.82 -9.45 -20.58
CA PHE A 348 12.96 -10.32 -19.78
C PHE A 348 13.76 -11.43 -19.08
N VAL A 349 14.65 -12.11 -19.81
CA VAL A 349 15.51 -13.17 -19.26
C VAL A 349 16.48 -12.61 -18.22
N ALA A 350 17.12 -11.47 -18.48
CA ALA A 350 18.01 -10.81 -17.53
C ALA A 350 17.25 -10.37 -16.27
N ASN A 351 16.05 -9.83 -16.41
CA ASN A 351 15.20 -9.44 -15.29
C ASN A 351 14.78 -10.67 -14.46
N ALA A 352 14.44 -11.79 -15.11
CA ALA A 352 14.12 -13.04 -14.40
C ALA A 352 15.30 -13.53 -13.55
N TYR A 353 16.53 -13.47 -14.06
CA TYR A 353 17.73 -13.75 -13.26
C TYR A 353 17.92 -12.76 -12.11
N ASN A 354 17.74 -11.46 -12.35
CA ASN A 354 17.82 -10.47 -11.28
C ASN A 354 16.76 -10.72 -10.19
N GLU A 355 15.52 -11.04 -10.56
CA GLU A 355 14.45 -11.41 -9.64
C GLU A 355 14.79 -12.68 -8.84
N MET A 356 15.32 -13.73 -9.48
CA MET A 356 15.85 -14.92 -8.79
C MET A 356 16.95 -14.55 -7.78
N GLY A 357 17.86 -13.65 -8.16
CA GLY A 357 18.90 -13.12 -7.26
C GLY A 357 18.32 -12.40 -6.03
N TYR A 358 17.26 -11.61 -6.22
CA TYR A 358 16.53 -10.98 -5.11
C TYR A 358 15.88 -12.01 -4.19
N LEU A 359 15.25 -13.07 -4.74
CA LEU A 359 14.62 -14.13 -3.96
C LEU A 359 15.67 -14.87 -3.09
N GLN A 360 16.83 -15.19 -3.64
CA GLN A 360 17.93 -15.83 -2.90
C GLN A 360 18.54 -14.91 -1.83
N LYS A 361 18.69 -13.62 -2.14
CA LYS A 361 19.12 -12.62 -1.16
C LYS A 361 18.17 -12.55 0.04
N VAL A 362 16.86 -12.62 -0.17
CA VAL A 362 15.86 -12.63 0.92
C VAL A 362 16.03 -13.85 1.82
N ARG A 363 16.45 -15.00 1.25
CA ARG A 363 16.82 -16.22 1.99
C ARG A 363 18.22 -16.19 2.62
N SER A 364 18.96 -15.10 2.41
CA SER A 364 20.37 -14.97 2.81
C SER A 364 21.34 -15.93 2.10
N TYR A 365 20.93 -16.49 0.97
CA TYR A 365 21.77 -17.27 0.05
C TYR A 365 22.53 -16.31 -0.86
N TYR A 366 23.56 -15.68 -0.28
CA TYR A 366 24.25 -14.55 -0.92
C TYR A 366 25.16 -14.95 -2.09
N ASP A 367 25.69 -16.16 -2.09
CA ASP A 367 26.54 -16.64 -3.18
C ASP A 367 25.68 -16.95 -4.41
N GLU A 368 24.55 -17.66 -4.22
CA GLU A 368 23.57 -17.92 -5.26
C GLU A 368 22.93 -16.63 -5.79
N ALA A 369 22.66 -15.66 -4.90
CA ALA A 369 22.18 -14.35 -5.31
C ALA A 369 23.18 -13.63 -6.23
N LEU A 370 24.48 -13.69 -5.90
CA LEU A 370 25.54 -13.13 -6.75
C LEU A 370 25.60 -13.82 -8.11
N ASP A 371 25.51 -15.15 -8.16
CA ASP A 371 25.52 -15.89 -9.41
C ASP A 371 24.40 -15.43 -10.36
N PHE A 372 23.19 -15.27 -9.82
CA PHE A 372 22.05 -14.78 -10.59
C PHE A 372 22.17 -13.32 -11.02
N PHE A 373 22.61 -12.42 -10.13
CA PHE A 373 22.84 -11.02 -10.52
C PHE A 373 23.97 -10.88 -11.55
N CYS A 374 25.02 -11.69 -11.46
CA CYS A 374 26.10 -11.73 -12.45
C CYS A 374 25.59 -12.22 -13.81
N LYS A 375 24.74 -13.26 -13.87
CA LYS A 375 24.11 -13.70 -15.12
C LYS A 375 23.26 -12.58 -15.75
N ALA A 376 22.42 -11.91 -14.95
CA ALA A 376 21.63 -10.77 -15.42
C ALA A 376 22.51 -9.65 -15.99
N GLN A 377 23.57 -9.28 -15.27
CA GLN A 377 24.54 -8.27 -15.72
C GLN A 377 25.25 -8.66 -17.02
N GLN A 378 25.67 -9.91 -17.16
CA GLN A 378 26.34 -10.40 -18.37
C GLN A 378 25.43 -10.37 -19.59
N ILE A 379 24.16 -10.73 -19.44
CA ILE A 379 23.17 -10.67 -20.53
C ILE A 379 22.95 -9.21 -20.95
N ALA A 380 22.77 -8.30 -20.00
CA ALA A 380 22.62 -6.87 -20.31
C ALA A 380 23.86 -6.30 -21.02
N ALA A 381 25.06 -6.60 -20.52
CA ALA A 381 26.32 -6.14 -21.10
C ALA A 381 26.54 -6.69 -22.53
N LYS A 382 26.27 -7.98 -22.76
CA LYS A 382 26.36 -8.62 -24.09
C LYS A 382 25.44 -7.94 -25.11
N ASN A 383 24.26 -7.51 -24.68
CA ASN A 383 23.28 -6.81 -25.50
C ASN A 383 23.44 -5.28 -25.51
N LYS A 384 24.48 -4.76 -24.83
CA LYS A 384 24.79 -3.32 -24.71
C LYS A 384 23.65 -2.50 -24.09
N ASP A 385 22.81 -3.12 -23.27
CA ASP A 385 21.82 -2.41 -22.46
C ASP A 385 22.49 -1.87 -21.20
N LEU A 386 23.12 -0.70 -21.37
CA LEU A 386 23.85 -0.01 -20.32
C LEU A 386 22.96 0.35 -19.12
N ARG A 387 21.67 0.61 -19.33
CA ARG A 387 20.76 0.95 -18.24
C ARG A 387 20.51 -0.26 -17.33
N LEU A 388 20.17 -1.41 -17.92
CA LEU A 388 20.01 -2.66 -17.16
C LEU A 388 21.34 -3.11 -16.55
N GLU A 389 22.46 -2.95 -17.26
CA GLU A 389 23.77 -3.28 -16.73
C GLU A 389 24.07 -2.51 -15.43
N ALA A 390 23.85 -1.19 -15.41
CA ALA A 390 24.03 -0.37 -14.22
C ALA A 390 23.13 -0.82 -13.06
N GLU A 391 21.87 -1.19 -13.35
CA GLU A 391 20.92 -1.68 -12.35
C GLU A 391 21.44 -2.97 -11.68
N TYR A 392 21.89 -3.93 -12.49
CA TYR A 392 22.38 -5.22 -12.00
C TYR A 392 23.74 -5.10 -11.30
N LEU A 393 24.62 -4.20 -11.74
CA LEU A 393 25.85 -3.86 -11.01
C LEU A 393 25.51 -3.32 -9.60
N ASN A 394 24.47 -2.49 -9.48
CA ASN A 394 23.99 -2.05 -8.18
C ASN A 394 23.42 -3.21 -7.33
N SER A 395 22.70 -4.17 -7.92
CA SER A 395 22.25 -5.37 -7.20
C SER A 395 23.44 -6.16 -6.62
N ILE A 396 24.50 -6.35 -7.41
CA ILE A 396 25.76 -7.00 -7.00
C ILE A 396 26.46 -6.21 -5.87
N GLY A 397 26.62 -4.89 -6.06
CA GLY A 397 27.18 -4.00 -5.04
C GLY A 397 26.39 -4.04 -3.72
N GLY A 398 25.07 -4.23 -3.82
CA GLY A 398 24.17 -4.46 -2.70
C GLY A 398 24.53 -5.68 -1.86
N ILE A 399 24.86 -6.81 -2.49
CA ILE A 399 25.27 -8.03 -1.79
C ILE A 399 26.62 -7.85 -1.10
N TYR A 400 27.62 -7.32 -1.81
CA TYR A 400 28.94 -7.07 -1.21
C TYR A 400 28.86 -6.11 -0.02
N ARG A 401 27.99 -5.10 -0.08
CA ARG A 401 27.74 -4.19 1.05
C ARG A 401 27.16 -4.93 2.26
N VAL A 402 26.19 -5.82 2.06
CA VAL A 402 25.59 -6.63 3.14
C VAL A 402 26.63 -7.57 3.76
N ARG A 403 27.51 -8.15 2.95
CA ARG A 403 28.65 -8.96 3.41
C ARG A 403 29.80 -8.14 4.01
N ARG A 404 29.65 -6.81 4.10
CA ARG A 404 30.69 -5.86 4.57
C ARG A 404 31.99 -5.88 3.74
N ASN A 405 31.96 -6.42 2.53
CA ASN A 405 33.05 -6.29 1.57
C ASN A 405 32.91 -4.95 0.84
N TYR A 406 33.29 -3.88 1.53
CA TYR A 406 33.04 -2.53 1.06
C TYR A 406 33.88 -2.14 -0.16
N THR A 407 35.06 -2.75 -0.35
CA THR A 407 35.92 -2.51 -1.52
C THR A 407 35.27 -2.98 -2.81
N GLN A 408 34.72 -4.20 -2.82
CA GLN A 408 33.98 -4.70 -3.98
C GLN A 408 32.71 -3.89 -4.22
N ALA A 409 31.93 -3.61 -3.17
CA ALA A 409 30.72 -2.80 -3.27
C ALA A 409 31.00 -1.41 -3.90
N LEU A 410 32.11 -0.78 -3.52
CA LEU A 410 32.54 0.50 -4.08
C LEU A 410 32.80 0.40 -5.58
N GLY A 411 33.54 -0.62 -6.02
CA GLY A 411 33.83 -0.84 -7.43
C GLY A 411 32.57 -1.03 -8.28
N TYR A 412 31.60 -1.80 -7.80
CA TYR A 412 30.34 -2.02 -8.51
C TYR A 412 29.45 -0.77 -8.56
N TYR A 413 29.31 -0.03 -7.46
CA TYR A 413 28.53 1.22 -7.47
C TYR A 413 29.19 2.31 -8.31
N GLN A 414 30.54 2.39 -8.33
CA GLN A 414 31.24 3.36 -9.18
C GLN A 414 31.01 3.05 -10.66
N LYS A 415 31.09 1.78 -11.08
CA LYS A 415 30.76 1.40 -12.47
C LYS A 415 29.33 1.78 -12.84
N ALA A 416 28.37 1.60 -11.95
CA ALA A 416 26.98 2.03 -12.18
C ALA A 416 26.84 3.55 -12.32
N VAL A 417 27.59 4.33 -11.54
CA VAL A 417 27.69 5.80 -11.69
C VAL A 417 28.28 6.17 -13.05
N ASP A 418 29.40 5.57 -13.43
CA ASP A 418 30.11 5.87 -14.68
C ASP A 418 29.21 5.57 -15.89
N ILE A 419 28.48 4.45 -15.86
CA ILE A 419 27.49 4.10 -16.89
C ILE A 419 26.36 5.13 -16.91
N ALA A 420 25.73 5.43 -15.77
CA ALA A 420 24.63 6.40 -15.71
C ALA A 420 25.04 7.78 -16.25
N GLN A 421 26.27 8.22 -15.98
CA GLN A 421 26.85 9.43 -16.57
C GLN A 421 26.99 9.30 -18.10
N SER A 422 27.55 8.19 -18.59
CA SER A 422 27.77 7.98 -20.03
C SER A 422 26.50 8.00 -20.87
N ILE A 423 25.38 7.53 -20.31
CA ILE A 423 24.08 7.51 -20.99
C ILE A 423 23.18 8.69 -20.60
N SER A 424 23.71 9.65 -19.83
CA SER A 424 22.96 10.81 -19.31
C SER A 424 21.70 10.45 -18.52
N ASP A 425 21.68 9.29 -17.84
CA ASP A 425 20.60 8.90 -16.93
C ASP A 425 20.73 9.64 -15.60
N GLN A 426 20.17 10.84 -15.53
CA GLN A 426 20.22 11.68 -14.34
C GLN A 426 19.53 11.03 -13.12
N LYS A 427 18.45 10.28 -13.34
CA LYS A 427 17.73 9.59 -12.25
C LYS A 427 18.56 8.44 -11.70
N GLY A 428 19.12 7.60 -12.58
CA GLY A 428 20.07 6.55 -12.21
C GLY A 428 21.29 7.11 -11.50
N LEU A 429 21.86 8.21 -12.00
CA LEU A 429 23.00 8.88 -11.38
C LEU A 429 22.70 9.32 -9.95
N ALA A 430 21.58 10.01 -9.71
CA ALA A 430 21.18 10.42 -8.36
C ALA A 430 21.03 9.22 -7.41
N PHE A 431 20.44 8.13 -7.91
CA PHE A 431 20.26 6.90 -7.16
C PHE A 431 21.61 6.23 -6.81
N TYR A 432 22.55 6.08 -7.76
CA TYR A 432 23.83 5.44 -7.50
C TYR A 432 24.76 6.31 -6.64
N LEU A 433 24.72 7.65 -6.76
CA LEU A 433 25.39 8.56 -5.84
C LEU A 433 24.86 8.39 -4.40
N ASN A 434 23.55 8.23 -4.22
CA ASN A 434 22.97 7.89 -2.91
C ASN A 434 23.53 6.56 -2.36
N LYS A 435 23.69 5.53 -3.21
CA LYS A 435 24.28 4.24 -2.80
C LYS A 435 25.73 4.40 -2.36
N LEU A 436 26.54 5.17 -3.08
CA LEU A 436 27.91 5.51 -2.69
C LEU A 436 27.94 6.24 -1.35
N GLY A 437 27.08 7.25 -1.16
CA GLY A 437 26.94 7.95 0.10
C GLY A 437 26.62 7.01 1.28
N GLY A 438 25.64 6.12 1.11
CA GLY A 438 25.30 5.09 2.09
C GLY A 438 26.42 4.07 2.36
N LEU A 439 27.22 3.75 1.34
CA LEU A 439 28.38 2.88 1.46
C LEU A 439 29.51 3.54 2.25
N TYR A 440 29.88 4.78 1.92
CA TYR A 440 30.90 5.54 2.67
C TYR A 440 30.49 5.76 4.13
N LYS A 441 29.21 5.97 4.40
CA LYS A 441 28.66 5.97 5.77
C LYS A 441 28.93 4.64 6.49
N SER A 442 28.71 3.51 5.81
CA SER A 442 28.95 2.18 6.38
C SER A 442 30.45 1.88 6.61
N MET A 443 31.33 2.54 5.86
CA MET A 443 32.79 2.54 6.08
C MET A 443 33.23 3.51 7.20
N GLY A 444 32.33 4.32 7.77
CA GLY A 444 32.68 5.39 8.73
C GLY A 444 33.35 6.61 8.09
N ARG A 445 33.36 6.73 6.76
CA ARG A 445 33.98 7.84 6.01
C ARG A 445 32.97 8.94 5.75
N ARG A 446 32.74 9.77 6.77
CA ARG A 446 31.68 10.78 6.75
C ARG A 446 31.78 11.80 5.62
N SER A 447 32.92 12.46 5.45
CA SER A 447 33.02 13.59 4.52
C SER A 447 32.63 13.16 3.11
N GLN A 448 33.20 12.03 2.66
CA GLN A 448 32.85 11.40 1.39
C GLN A 448 31.36 11.03 1.32
N ALA A 449 30.80 10.47 2.39
CA ALA A 449 29.38 10.14 2.43
C ALA A 449 28.48 11.37 2.22
N LEU A 450 28.79 12.49 2.87
CA LEU A 450 28.05 13.74 2.71
C LEU A 450 28.24 14.36 1.33
N ASP A 451 29.45 14.30 0.76
CA ASP A 451 29.73 14.84 -0.57
C ASP A 451 28.87 14.16 -1.64
N TYR A 452 28.84 12.82 -1.65
CA TYR A 452 28.00 12.05 -2.59
C TYR A 452 26.50 12.27 -2.35
N LEU A 453 26.04 12.34 -1.09
CA LEU A 453 24.63 12.58 -0.79
C LEU A 453 24.16 13.99 -1.13
N LYS A 454 25.03 15.00 -1.01
CA LYS A 454 24.72 16.38 -1.44
C LYS A 454 24.60 16.47 -2.95
N GLN A 455 25.50 15.85 -3.71
CA GLN A 455 25.39 15.76 -5.16
C GLN A 455 24.09 15.06 -5.59
N ALA A 456 23.76 13.93 -4.95
CA ALA A 456 22.51 13.22 -5.20
C ALA A 456 21.28 14.08 -4.86
N LYS A 457 21.29 14.81 -3.73
CA LYS A 457 20.23 15.74 -3.34
C LYS A 457 20.01 16.83 -4.39
N GLU A 458 21.07 17.50 -4.83
CA GLU A 458 21.00 18.57 -5.83
C GLU A 458 20.45 18.06 -7.16
N LEU A 459 20.86 16.86 -7.58
CA LEU A 459 20.36 16.25 -8.80
C LEU A 459 18.88 15.88 -8.67
N CYS A 460 18.44 15.29 -7.55
CA CYS A 460 17.02 15.01 -7.29
C CYS A 460 16.16 16.28 -7.35
N VAL A 461 16.64 17.39 -6.78
CA VAL A 461 15.95 18.69 -6.88
C VAL A 461 15.86 19.16 -8.33
N THR A 462 16.96 19.06 -9.08
CA THR A 462 17.04 19.50 -10.49
C THR A 462 16.06 18.74 -11.39
N ILE A 463 15.91 17.43 -11.18
CA ILE A 463 15.03 16.57 -12.00
C ILE A 463 13.61 16.42 -11.43
N GLY A 464 13.30 17.06 -10.30
CA GLY A 464 12.00 16.92 -9.63
C GLY A 464 11.73 15.54 -9.02
N ASP A 465 12.76 14.75 -8.69
CA ASP A 465 12.62 13.44 -8.04
C ASP A 465 12.44 13.59 -6.53
N GLU A 466 11.20 13.91 -6.10
CA GLU A 466 10.85 14.10 -4.70
C GLU A 466 11.06 12.83 -3.86
N GLN A 467 10.86 11.64 -4.43
CA GLN A 467 11.07 10.37 -3.73
C GLN A 467 12.56 10.14 -3.47
N GLY A 468 13.40 10.32 -4.49
CA GLY A 468 14.85 10.27 -4.36
C GLY A 468 15.37 11.32 -3.38
N LEU A 469 14.79 12.52 -3.39
CA LEU A 469 15.11 13.58 -2.44
C LEU A 469 14.83 13.16 -0.99
N ALA A 470 13.65 12.63 -0.68
CA ALA A 470 13.30 12.16 0.67
C ALA A 470 14.21 11.02 1.16
N ILE A 471 14.68 10.15 0.26
CA ILE A 471 15.65 9.08 0.60
C ILE A 471 17.03 9.65 0.86
N ASN A 472 17.48 10.64 0.07
CA ASN A 472 18.74 11.33 0.28
C ASN A 472 18.77 12.07 1.62
N LEU A 473 17.74 12.85 1.93
CA LEU A 473 17.62 13.59 3.19
C LEU A 473 17.67 12.66 4.41
N ASP A 474 16.96 11.53 4.39
CA ASP A 474 16.99 10.54 5.47
C ASP A 474 18.39 9.93 5.66
N ASN A 475 19.15 9.69 4.58
CA ASN A 475 20.54 9.22 4.69
C ASN A 475 21.48 10.29 5.27
N ILE A 476 21.29 11.56 4.90
CA ILE A 476 22.03 12.69 5.49
C ILE A 476 21.71 12.82 6.98
N GLY A 477 20.43 12.79 7.35
CA GLY A 477 19.98 12.84 8.75
C GLY A 477 20.57 11.70 9.58
N LYS A 478 20.67 10.48 9.03
CA LYS A 478 21.33 9.35 9.71
C LYS A 478 22.82 9.61 9.95
N ILE A 479 23.52 10.33 9.07
CA ILE A 479 24.94 10.67 9.26
C ILE A 479 25.10 11.64 10.45
N TYR A 480 24.30 12.72 10.50
CA TYR A 480 24.33 13.67 11.62
C TYR A 480 23.91 13.03 12.94
N ARG A 481 22.90 12.14 12.92
CA ARG A 481 22.51 11.37 14.10
C ARG A 481 23.64 10.51 14.65
N ASP A 482 24.36 9.81 13.77
CA ASP A 482 25.47 8.93 14.16
C ASP A 482 26.62 9.76 14.78
N GLU A 483 26.77 11.03 14.39
CA GLU A 483 27.67 12.01 15.01
C GLU A 483 27.18 12.66 16.30
N LYS A 484 25.94 12.41 16.68
CA LYS A 484 25.28 13.06 17.82
C LYS A 484 24.91 14.52 17.61
N ASP A 485 24.95 15.02 16.39
CA ASP A 485 24.30 16.27 16.00
C ASP A 485 22.81 15.98 15.75
N TYR A 486 22.03 15.99 16.83
CA TYR A 486 20.62 15.62 16.80
C TYR A 486 19.73 16.71 16.22
N ASP A 487 20.12 17.98 16.34
CA ASP A 487 19.32 19.10 15.86
C ASP A 487 19.34 19.13 14.32
N THR A 488 20.53 19.04 13.71
CA THR A 488 20.66 18.92 12.25
C THR A 488 20.02 17.64 11.73
N ALA A 489 20.18 16.51 12.43
CA ALA A 489 19.52 15.26 12.04
C ALA A 489 17.99 15.38 12.05
N LEU A 490 17.44 16.09 13.04
CA LEU A 490 16.00 16.31 13.17
C LEU A 490 15.45 17.13 12.00
N GLU A 491 16.14 18.20 11.60
CA GLU A 491 15.76 19.01 10.43
C GLU A 491 15.63 18.16 9.16
N TYR A 492 16.66 17.36 8.84
CA TYR A 492 16.64 16.49 7.67
C TYR A 492 15.56 15.41 7.73
N PHE A 493 15.33 14.80 8.91
CA PHE A 493 14.29 13.80 9.05
C PHE A 493 12.88 14.40 8.94
N LEU A 494 12.64 15.60 9.47
CA LEU A 494 11.36 16.30 9.33
C LEU A 494 11.10 16.73 7.89
N GLU A 495 12.12 17.23 7.18
CA GLU A 495 11.99 17.57 5.76
C GLU A 495 11.66 16.32 4.92
N ALA A 496 12.39 15.22 5.15
CA ALA A 496 12.13 13.95 4.49
C ALA A 496 10.71 13.43 4.79
N GLU A 497 10.29 13.46 6.05
CA GLU A 497 8.95 13.03 6.47
C GLU A 497 7.85 13.85 5.82
N ARG A 498 8.00 15.18 5.76
CA ARG A 498 7.05 16.08 5.10
C ARG A 498 6.89 15.73 3.62
N ILE A 499 8.00 15.54 2.90
CA ILE A 499 7.97 15.16 1.48
C ILE A 499 7.28 13.80 1.32
N THR A 500 7.68 12.80 2.10
CA THR A 500 7.09 11.46 2.03
C THR A 500 5.59 11.47 2.36
N ARG A 501 5.14 12.33 3.27
CA ARG A 501 3.71 12.52 3.59
C ARG A 501 2.94 13.17 2.44
N LEU A 502 3.53 14.14 1.75
CA LEU A 502 2.95 14.73 0.54
C LEU A 502 2.82 13.71 -0.59
N LEU A 503 3.83 12.84 -0.72
CA LEU A 503 3.85 11.73 -1.66
C LEU A 503 2.98 10.54 -1.23
N GLY A 504 2.32 10.57 -0.06
CA GLY A 504 1.50 9.45 0.42
C GLY A 504 2.23 8.12 0.65
N ASP A 505 3.57 8.10 0.65
CA ASP A 505 4.37 6.87 0.82
C ASP A 505 4.36 6.44 2.30
N LYS A 506 3.33 5.69 2.70
CA LYS A 506 3.16 5.19 4.07
C LYS A 506 4.37 4.42 4.59
N GLN A 507 4.95 3.54 3.78
CA GLN A 507 6.11 2.76 4.22
C GLN A 507 7.30 3.68 4.49
N GLY A 508 7.52 4.67 3.62
CA GLY A 508 8.46 5.75 3.87
C GLY A 508 8.16 6.50 5.16
N ILE A 509 6.91 6.91 5.41
CA ILE A 509 6.49 7.63 6.62
C ILE A 509 6.86 6.83 7.86
N ALA A 510 6.51 5.53 7.93
CA ALA A 510 6.84 4.68 9.08
C ALA A 510 8.36 4.62 9.35
N VAL A 511 9.17 4.53 8.29
CA VAL A 511 10.64 4.55 8.41
C VAL A 511 11.13 5.87 8.97
N ARG A 512 10.62 7.02 8.50
CA ARG A 512 11.05 8.35 8.96
C ARG A 512 10.57 8.65 10.38
N LEU A 513 9.34 8.26 10.72
CA LEU A 513 8.83 8.31 12.09
C LEU A 513 9.71 7.49 13.04
N SER A 514 10.18 6.32 12.61
CA SER A 514 11.13 5.53 13.40
C SER A 514 12.48 6.25 13.59
N SER A 515 13.00 6.90 12.54
CA SER A 515 14.19 7.76 12.63
C SER A 515 14.00 8.91 13.63
N LEU A 516 12.88 9.64 13.53
CA LEU A 516 12.49 10.73 14.43
C LEU A 516 12.33 10.25 15.88
N GLY A 517 11.63 9.13 16.09
CA GLY A 517 11.46 8.52 17.41
C GLY A 517 12.80 8.15 18.04
N GLY A 518 13.77 7.72 17.23
CA GLY A 518 15.13 7.43 17.66
C GLY A 518 15.87 8.66 18.21
N ILE A 519 15.63 9.83 17.62
CA ILE A 519 16.15 11.11 18.11
C ILE A 519 15.45 11.52 19.40
N TYR A 520 14.11 11.58 19.38
CA TYR A 520 13.30 12.04 20.49
C TYR A 520 13.42 11.17 21.75
N LYS A 521 13.68 9.86 21.62
CA LYS A 521 13.82 8.95 22.77
C LYS A 521 14.98 9.33 23.70
N ARG A 522 15.99 10.05 23.18
CA ARG A 522 17.23 10.35 23.89
C ARG A 522 17.04 11.38 25.00
N ASN A 523 16.27 12.44 24.73
CA ASN A 523 15.99 13.50 25.69
C ASN A 523 14.72 13.15 26.48
N SER A 524 14.77 13.24 27.82
CA SER A 524 13.62 12.98 28.70
C SER A 524 12.42 13.85 28.38
N GLN A 525 12.64 15.11 27.99
CA GLN A 525 11.59 16.06 27.65
C GLN A 525 10.83 15.68 26.38
N THR A 526 11.45 14.94 25.44
CA THR A 526 10.85 14.59 24.14
C THR A 526 10.41 13.13 24.04
N ARG A 527 10.49 12.34 25.12
CA ARG A 527 10.10 10.91 25.09
C ARG A 527 8.64 10.68 24.71
N HIS A 528 7.74 11.62 25.03
CA HIS A 528 6.35 11.55 24.59
C HIS A 528 6.26 11.63 23.06
N LYS A 529 6.96 12.58 22.42
CA LYS A 529 7.06 12.66 20.95
C LYS A 529 7.63 11.38 20.34
N ALA A 530 8.62 10.78 21.00
CA ALA A 530 9.19 9.51 20.53
C ALA A 530 8.15 8.39 20.52
N LEU A 531 7.32 8.34 21.58
CA LEU A 531 6.24 7.38 21.69
C LEU A 531 5.20 7.62 20.58
N ASP A 532 4.79 8.87 20.35
CA ASP A 532 3.86 9.23 19.28
C ASP A 532 4.38 8.76 17.91
N CYS A 533 5.67 9.02 17.62
CA CYS A 533 6.30 8.55 16.39
C CYS A 533 6.28 7.02 16.25
N TYR A 534 6.66 6.28 17.29
CA TYR A 534 6.71 4.82 17.21
C TYR A 534 5.31 4.19 17.16
N LEU A 535 4.32 4.75 17.85
CA LEU A 535 2.94 4.27 17.77
C LEU A 535 2.33 4.53 16.40
N GLN A 536 2.53 5.72 15.82
CA GLN A 536 2.11 6.00 14.45
C GLN A 536 2.82 5.09 13.43
N ALA A 537 4.13 4.88 13.58
CA ALA A 537 4.86 3.96 12.70
C ALA A 537 4.38 2.51 12.84
N MET A 538 4.03 2.08 14.05
CA MET A 538 3.47 0.76 14.32
C MET A 538 2.09 0.61 13.69
N GLU A 539 1.21 1.61 13.81
CA GLU A 539 -0.12 1.62 13.17
C GLU A 539 0.00 1.53 11.65
N ILE A 540 0.88 2.33 11.05
CA ILE A 540 1.15 2.26 9.61
C ILE A 540 1.68 0.87 9.22
N ALA A 541 2.61 0.31 10.00
CA ALA A 541 3.14 -1.03 9.72
C ALA A 541 2.06 -2.10 9.83
N GLN A 542 1.12 -1.99 10.77
CA GLN A 542 -0.03 -2.89 10.89
C GLN A 542 -0.98 -2.73 9.70
N ASP A 543 -1.30 -1.50 9.30
CA ASP A 543 -2.14 -1.21 8.14
C ASP A 543 -1.57 -1.82 6.86
N LEU A 544 -0.24 -1.77 6.71
CA LEU A 544 0.50 -2.30 5.55
C LEU A 544 0.78 -3.82 5.62
N GLY A 545 0.42 -4.50 6.72
CA GLY A 545 0.83 -5.89 6.96
C GLY A 545 2.35 -6.07 7.11
N ASP A 546 3.10 -5.01 7.40
CA ASP A 546 4.53 -5.07 7.70
C ASP A 546 4.75 -5.53 9.14
N ARG A 547 4.79 -6.85 9.32
CA ARG A 547 4.94 -7.48 10.64
C ARG A 547 6.32 -7.26 11.24
N ARG A 548 7.37 -7.18 10.42
CA ARG A 548 8.73 -6.82 10.88
C ARG A 548 8.79 -5.36 11.32
N GLY A 549 8.14 -4.46 10.59
CA GLY A 549 7.95 -3.06 11.01
C GLY A 549 7.19 -2.98 12.32
N SER A 550 6.07 -3.69 12.44
CA SER A 550 5.24 -3.75 13.65
C SER A 550 6.03 -4.25 14.86
N LEU A 551 6.80 -5.33 14.69
CA LEU A 551 7.72 -5.86 15.68
C LEU A 551 8.71 -4.80 16.16
N LEU A 552 9.41 -4.16 15.21
CA LEU A 552 10.42 -3.14 15.48
C LEU A 552 9.84 -1.93 16.22
N HIS A 553 8.68 -1.43 15.76
CA HIS A 553 8.05 -0.25 16.34
C HIS A 553 7.45 -0.54 17.71
N SER A 554 6.84 -1.72 17.92
CA SER A 554 6.36 -2.14 19.23
C SER A 554 7.52 -2.29 20.24
N GLN A 555 8.62 -2.91 19.83
CA GLN A 555 9.83 -3.01 20.66
C GLN A 555 10.39 -1.63 21.04
N ASN A 556 10.38 -0.69 20.08
CA ASN A 556 10.85 0.67 20.32
C ASN A 556 9.91 1.45 21.25
N ALA A 557 8.59 1.34 21.08
CA ALA A 557 7.59 1.92 21.97
C ALA A 557 7.74 1.36 23.39
N ALA A 558 7.89 0.04 23.54
CA ALA A 558 8.15 -0.61 24.83
C ALA A 558 9.41 -0.06 25.51
N SER A 559 10.49 0.15 24.74
CA SER A 559 11.73 0.76 25.22
C SER A 559 11.54 2.21 25.70
N VAL A 560 10.65 2.97 25.06
CA VAL A 560 10.31 4.34 25.51
C VAL A 560 9.48 4.29 26.79
N TYR A 561 8.46 3.43 26.87
CA TYR A 561 7.66 3.24 28.07
C TYR A 561 8.50 2.84 29.29
N LEU A 562 9.48 1.95 29.10
CA LEU A 562 10.42 1.58 30.14
C LEU A 562 11.21 2.79 30.66
N ARG A 563 11.69 3.65 29.76
CA ARG A 563 12.39 4.91 30.13
C ARG A 563 11.48 5.93 30.79
N LEU A 564 10.17 5.86 30.55
CA LEU A 564 9.14 6.67 31.22
C LEU A 564 8.65 6.02 32.52
N LYS A 565 9.20 4.87 32.92
CA LYS A 565 8.78 4.07 34.09
C LYS A 565 7.31 3.61 34.01
N GLN A 566 6.74 3.54 32.80
CA GLN A 566 5.40 3.00 32.56
C GLN A 566 5.50 1.48 32.29
N TYR A 567 5.90 0.74 33.32
CA TYR A 567 6.30 -0.67 33.20
C TYR A 567 5.23 -1.59 32.64
N ASN A 568 3.97 -1.42 33.06
CA ASN A 568 2.87 -2.25 32.57
C ASN A 568 2.65 -2.07 31.05
N LYS A 569 2.74 -0.84 30.54
CA LYS A 569 2.65 -0.58 29.09
C LYS A 569 3.86 -1.11 28.34
N ALA A 570 5.06 -1.02 28.93
CA ALA A 570 6.24 -1.64 28.35
C ALA A 570 6.07 -3.17 28.22
N VAL A 571 5.51 -3.82 29.24
CA VAL A 571 5.19 -5.26 29.20
C VAL A 571 4.18 -5.58 28.11
N GLU A 572 3.10 -4.80 27.97
CA GLU A 572 2.10 -4.99 26.92
C GLU A 572 2.72 -4.98 25.52
N HIS A 573 3.49 -3.94 25.19
CA HIS A 573 4.15 -3.83 23.89
C HIS A 573 5.24 -4.89 23.68
N TYR A 574 6.02 -5.24 24.72
CA TYR A 574 6.98 -6.33 24.60
C TYR A 574 6.33 -7.70 24.40
N LYS A 575 5.17 -7.96 25.02
CA LYS A 575 4.40 -9.19 24.78
C LYS A 575 3.88 -9.26 23.34
N LEU A 576 3.30 -8.16 22.83
CA LEU A 576 2.90 -8.06 21.43
C LEU A 576 4.09 -8.30 20.49
N ALA A 577 5.27 -7.75 20.82
CA ALA A 577 6.49 -7.99 20.05
C ALA A 577 6.94 -9.46 20.11
N VAL A 578 6.80 -10.15 21.26
CA VAL A 578 7.10 -11.59 21.37
C VAL A 578 6.18 -12.41 20.47
N GLU A 579 4.88 -12.15 20.51
CA GLU A 579 3.88 -12.82 19.67
C GLU A 579 4.21 -12.68 18.18
N ILE A 580 4.48 -11.45 17.72
CA ILE A 580 4.87 -11.21 16.33
C ILE A 580 6.20 -11.91 15.98
N ALA A 581 7.18 -11.95 16.91
CA ALA A 581 8.45 -12.62 16.66
C ALA A 581 8.28 -14.15 16.56
N GLU A 582 7.40 -14.74 17.37
CA GLU A 582 7.03 -16.16 17.31
C GLU A 582 6.33 -16.51 15.99
N ASP A 583 5.37 -15.69 15.55
CA ASP A 583 4.71 -15.82 14.24
C ASP A 583 5.73 -15.79 13.09
N LEU A 584 6.67 -14.85 13.14
CA LEU A 584 7.75 -14.71 12.16
C LEU A 584 8.84 -15.79 12.25
N LYS A 585 8.75 -16.70 13.25
CA LYS A 585 9.78 -17.70 13.59
C LYS A 585 11.16 -17.05 13.81
N ASP A 586 11.19 -15.83 14.32
CA ASP A 586 12.42 -15.08 14.63
C ASP A 586 12.90 -15.43 16.05
N THR A 587 13.50 -16.62 16.17
CA THR A 587 14.01 -17.15 17.46
C THR A 587 14.93 -16.17 18.18
N LYS A 588 15.69 -15.36 17.42
CA LYS A 588 16.60 -14.36 17.98
C LYS A 588 15.82 -13.25 18.68
N ASN A 589 14.83 -12.64 18.02
CA ASN A 589 14.03 -11.59 18.64
C ASN A 589 13.17 -12.16 19.77
N THR A 590 12.59 -13.36 19.62
CA THR A 590 11.86 -14.04 20.70
C THR A 590 12.72 -14.20 21.96
N ALA A 591 13.97 -14.63 21.82
CA ALA A 591 14.91 -14.76 22.95
C ALA A 591 15.20 -13.41 23.63
N GLN A 592 15.48 -12.38 22.83
CA GLN A 592 15.85 -11.05 23.33
C GLN A 592 14.69 -10.34 24.03
N LEU A 593 13.48 -10.46 23.48
CA LEU A 593 12.27 -9.84 24.01
C LEU A 593 11.82 -10.53 25.30
N ASN A 594 11.85 -11.87 25.36
CA ASN A 594 11.58 -12.60 26.60
C ASN A 594 12.61 -12.26 27.69
N ARG A 595 13.90 -12.08 27.35
CA ARG A 595 14.88 -11.58 28.33
C ARG A 595 14.51 -10.19 28.84
N ALA A 596 14.10 -9.28 27.95
CA ALA A 596 13.71 -7.93 28.34
C ALA A 596 12.49 -7.93 29.26
N LEU A 597 11.47 -8.75 28.97
CA LEU A 597 10.31 -8.96 29.85
C LEU A 597 10.72 -9.52 31.21
N GLY A 598 11.59 -10.53 31.24
CA GLY A 598 12.11 -11.10 32.49
C GLY A 598 12.80 -10.06 33.37
N ASN A 599 13.61 -9.18 32.75
CA ASN A 599 14.25 -8.07 33.46
C ASN A 599 13.23 -7.10 34.07
N ILE A 600 12.19 -6.72 33.31
CA ILE A 600 11.14 -5.81 33.81
C ILE A 600 10.36 -6.46 34.96
N PHE A 601 9.99 -7.73 34.82
CA PHE A 601 9.27 -8.44 35.87
C PHE A 601 10.09 -8.57 37.15
N HIS A 602 11.38 -8.88 37.04
CA HIS A 602 12.24 -9.05 38.21
C HIS A 602 12.60 -7.71 38.87
N PHE A 603 13.14 -6.76 38.12
CA PHE A 603 13.73 -5.55 38.69
C PHE A 603 12.72 -4.44 38.93
N ASP A 604 11.75 -4.24 38.02
CA ASP A 604 10.84 -3.10 38.08
C ASP A 604 9.48 -3.44 38.71
N LEU A 605 8.96 -4.65 38.48
CA LEU A 605 7.62 -5.07 38.95
C LEU A 605 7.65 -6.05 40.13
N GLN A 606 8.80 -6.60 40.49
CA GLN A 606 8.97 -7.57 41.59
C GLN A 606 8.06 -8.82 41.46
N ARG A 607 7.82 -9.28 40.23
CA ARG A 607 7.02 -10.46 39.89
C ARG A 607 7.93 -11.62 39.49
N ASN A 608 8.55 -12.26 40.49
CA ASN A 608 9.60 -13.27 40.27
C ASN A 608 9.10 -14.53 39.52
N SER A 609 7.84 -14.94 39.67
CA SER A 609 7.26 -16.05 38.90
C SER A 609 7.20 -15.73 37.40
N ALA A 610 6.60 -14.59 37.03
CA ALA A 610 6.54 -14.14 35.64
C ALA A 610 7.94 -13.89 35.05
N ALA A 611 8.89 -13.39 35.85
CA ALA A 611 10.27 -13.24 35.43
C ALA A 611 10.92 -14.58 35.09
N ARG A 612 10.68 -15.61 35.93
CA ARG A 612 11.19 -16.96 35.73
C ARG A 612 10.67 -17.58 34.43
N ASP A 613 9.38 -17.41 34.14
CA ASP A 613 8.77 -17.91 32.90
C ASP A 613 9.43 -17.28 31.66
N CYS A 614 9.56 -15.95 31.65
CA CYS A 614 10.20 -15.23 30.56
C CYS A 614 11.68 -15.62 30.38
N TYR A 615 12.44 -15.74 31.47
CA TYR A 615 13.83 -16.20 31.37
C TYR A 615 13.93 -17.64 30.88
N THR A 616 12.98 -18.51 31.22
CA THR A 616 12.97 -19.91 30.76
C THR A 616 12.75 -19.96 29.24
N LYS A 617 11.74 -19.25 28.73
CA LYS A 617 11.50 -19.11 27.27
C LYS A 617 12.71 -18.52 26.53
N SER A 618 13.36 -17.53 27.14
CA SER A 618 14.59 -16.92 26.60
C SER A 618 15.75 -17.92 26.56
N LEU A 619 15.91 -18.73 27.61
CA LEU A 619 16.94 -19.77 27.70
C LEU A 619 16.76 -20.83 26.60
N GLU A 620 15.55 -21.35 26.44
CA GLU A 620 15.21 -22.32 25.39
C GLU A 620 15.58 -21.78 24.00
N SER A 621 15.16 -20.55 23.71
CA SER A 621 15.47 -19.89 22.43
C SER A 621 16.98 -19.72 22.21
N TYR A 622 17.74 -19.29 23.22
CA TYR A 622 19.20 -19.18 23.10
C TYR A 622 19.90 -20.53 23.00
N GLN A 623 19.36 -21.60 23.60
CA GLN A 623 19.85 -22.96 23.43
C GLN A 623 19.66 -23.44 21.99
N THR A 624 18.50 -23.20 21.39
CA THR A 624 18.27 -23.47 19.96
C THR A 624 19.25 -22.72 19.07
N LEU A 625 19.61 -21.49 19.43
CA LEU A 625 20.58 -20.68 18.69
C LEU A 625 22.05 -21.03 18.96
N GLY A 626 22.34 -21.82 20.01
CA GLY A 626 23.71 -22.14 20.42
C GLY A 626 24.50 -20.99 21.07
N TRP A 627 23.82 -19.95 21.55
CA TRP A 627 24.44 -18.72 22.06
C TRP A 627 24.90 -18.86 23.53
N GLN A 628 26.07 -19.49 23.73
CA GLN A 628 26.56 -19.91 25.06
C GLN A 628 26.73 -18.77 26.08
N ARG A 629 27.12 -17.57 25.63
CA ARG A 629 27.29 -16.42 26.52
C ARG A 629 25.94 -16.02 27.15
N GLU A 630 24.92 -15.89 26.31
CA GLU A 630 23.56 -15.51 26.70
C GLU A 630 22.91 -16.60 27.56
N ILE A 631 23.09 -17.88 27.21
CA ILE A 631 22.64 -19.03 28.02
C ILE A 631 23.17 -18.93 29.46
N ASN A 632 24.47 -18.67 29.61
CA ASN A 632 25.11 -18.55 30.93
C ASN A 632 24.65 -17.30 31.69
N GLU A 633 24.30 -16.21 30.98
CA GLU A 633 23.71 -15.02 31.58
C GLU A 633 22.30 -15.32 32.12
N ILE A 634 21.42 -15.93 31.31
CA ILE A 634 20.05 -16.26 31.72
C ILE A 634 20.04 -17.26 32.89
N ARG A 635 20.92 -18.26 32.90
CA ARG A 635 21.08 -19.19 34.03
C ARG A 635 21.47 -18.47 35.32
N ARG A 636 22.27 -17.40 35.26
CA ARG A 636 22.59 -16.59 36.44
C ARG A 636 21.37 -15.80 36.92
N PHE A 637 20.53 -15.27 36.02
CA PHE A 637 19.30 -14.61 36.42
C PHE A 637 18.30 -15.58 37.05
N LEU A 638 18.12 -16.77 36.50
CA LEU A 638 17.24 -17.81 37.07
C LEU A 638 17.65 -18.23 38.49
N ARG A 639 18.95 -18.33 38.78
CA ARG A 639 19.46 -18.62 40.14
C ARG A 639 19.24 -17.49 41.16
N LYS A 640 18.97 -16.26 40.70
CA LYS A 640 18.67 -15.13 41.59
C LYS A 640 17.18 -15.02 41.91
N LEU A 641 16.34 -15.82 41.25
CA LEU A 641 14.88 -15.87 41.43
C LEU A 641 14.41 -17.00 42.34
N THR A 642 15.33 -17.88 42.76
CA THR A 642 15.15 -18.84 43.87
C THR A 642 15.43 -18.14 45.18
#